data_AF-A0A5C5VWP1-F1
#
_entry.id   AF-A0A5C5VWP1-F1
#
_cell.length_a   1.000
_cell.length_b   1.000
_cell.length_c   1.000
_cell.angle_alpha   90.00
_cell.angle_beta   90.00
_cell.angle_gamma   90.00
#
_symmetry.space_group_name_H-M   'P 1'
#
loop_
_entity.id
_entity.type
_entity.pdbx_description
1 polymer ?
#
loop_
_entity_poly.entity_id
_entity_poly.type
_entity_poly.pdbx_seq_one_letter_code
_entity_poly.pdbx_strand_id
1 'polypeptide(L)'
;MFVSRPAHPIVRTLPLVACGWMLCCSFLTAQVPIDGYLPMVGIALTNEYDDNFNFFPTAKIGTGSATLLGAGGTPRYDIALLDTGAGFSLLTSQAFDDFGLGDPSPGEPDGYQGTEFVTIGGATGQLDAPINDPFGLYVGGLQNRTGQGAALTMNNAALRGQTNTATIKFPPESPLPNVVGLPFASQYATRIRNDLPQVFELNGKTIRTPSIDFQPLGSGGGTITRKAPLSLNPGATFVQPPAYLPNIVNFDLDNPQEDPSTPTLSSGGLFLNVNASNSGTSLGQKQFFFDTGASVTVVSQLNALLLGFDVTIDEPEFSISIVGSGGLAENVPGFFVDQITLVALGGSITATNVPVIVLDVTDPSDPGNIVEGIVGTNLLARRNVVIDPNPSTGGGGASPGVYISDPVTTNFTWVSASSAAPWSAGGSWNAAATPNYLSVTRVEHVAGGDQRAVVTGQQQASEIFAKGGTAGQRMTIAIGAGAKLTTFSGTTLETGAVIELTNGVLDTQYLDIRGGRLEGTGLVRTGSGPIDGQVEVIAGIIAPGAAGAGVLTLEGRYAHGENALLEIGLGGVTAGTEYDQLLIDGSAVLRGDLAVSLINAGAGLFAPSIGDRFEILTYEQRGGVFSSLTLPTGYLWDVQYTPTALVLEVSGLAIPGDFNADGQVDIADYTTWRDGLGSVYSQADYQIWKNNFGMMSPANANSVPEPSLAILLLIGIASLTAMGSRQRC
;
A
#
# COMPACT_ATOMS: atom_id res chain seq x y z
N MET A 1 56.11 50.00 6.46
CA MET A 1 57.28 50.07 5.57
C MET A 1 56.87 49.39 4.26
N PHE A 2 56.68 50.20 3.20
CA PHE A 2 56.73 49.94 1.74
C PHE A 2 56.38 48.52 1.22
N VAL A 3 55.48 48.27 0.25
CA VAL A 3 55.24 48.93 -1.05
C VAL A 3 53.82 48.63 -1.59
N SER A 4 53.36 49.51 -2.48
CA SER A 4 52.10 49.69 -3.20
C SER A 4 51.86 48.87 -4.50
N ARG A 5 50.57 48.55 -4.76
CA ARG A 5 49.77 48.54 -6.04
C ARG A 5 50.23 47.64 -7.24
N PRO A 6 49.40 47.35 -8.28
CA PRO A 6 48.03 47.79 -8.60
C PRO A 6 47.02 46.67 -9.00
N ALA A 7 45.77 47.06 -9.21
CA ALA A 7 44.69 46.27 -9.84
C ALA A 7 44.79 46.29 -11.37
N HIS A 8 44.41 45.18 -12.03
CA HIS A 8 43.86 45.13 -13.39
C HIS A 8 43.03 43.85 -13.62
N PRO A 9 42.08 43.85 -14.58
CA PRO A 9 40.88 43.03 -14.56
C PRO A 9 41.09 41.65 -15.19
N ILE A 10 40.53 40.62 -14.56
CA ILE A 10 40.47 39.27 -15.16
C ILE A 10 39.16 39.14 -15.92
N VAL A 11 39.33 38.99 -17.22
CA VAL A 11 38.35 38.61 -18.24
C VAL A 11 37.60 37.35 -17.79
N ARG A 12 36.26 37.38 -17.93
CA ARG A 12 35.38 36.22 -17.79
C ARG A 12 35.83 35.11 -18.74
N THR A 13 36.41 34.05 -18.20
CA THR A 13 36.43 32.72 -18.81
C THR A 13 35.43 31.86 -18.05
N LEU A 14 34.49 31.25 -18.78
CA LEU A 14 33.53 30.29 -18.26
C LEU A 14 34.27 29.17 -17.52
N PRO A 15 33.87 28.78 -16.30
CA PRO A 15 34.28 27.49 -15.79
C PRO A 15 33.42 26.42 -16.45
N LEU A 16 34.10 25.53 -17.18
CA LEU A 16 33.64 24.17 -17.47
C LEU A 16 32.99 23.60 -16.21
N VAL A 17 31.77 23.09 -16.37
CA VAL A 17 31.13 22.22 -15.39
C VAL A 17 32.02 21.00 -15.23
N ALA A 18 32.77 20.95 -14.13
CA ALA A 18 33.45 19.75 -13.70
C ALA A 18 32.38 18.74 -13.32
N CYS A 19 32.20 17.74 -14.19
CA CYS A 19 31.42 16.55 -13.91
C CYS A 19 32.08 15.83 -12.73
N GLY A 20 31.59 16.11 -11.53
CA GLY A 20 31.98 15.43 -10.30
C GLY A 20 31.54 13.98 -10.41
N TRP A 21 32.50 13.10 -10.62
CA TRP A 21 32.32 11.66 -10.53
C TRP A 21 31.77 11.34 -9.13
N MET A 22 30.47 11.06 -9.03
CA MET A 22 29.93 10.33 -7.89
C MET A 22 30.62 8.97 -7.87
N LEU A 23 31.50 8.79 -6.89
CA LEU A 23 31.96 7.48 -6.50
C LEU A 23 30.73 6.62 -6.22
N CYS A 24 30.50 5.66 -7.11
CA CYS A 24 29.55 4.58 -6.93
C CYS A 24 29.91 3.86 -5.62
N CYS A 25 29.21 4.21 -4.55
CA CYS A 25 29.21 3.39 -3.35
C CYS A 25 28.33 2.19 -3.68
N SER A 26 28.94 1.02 -3.80
CA SER A 26 28.23 -0.23 -3.98
C SER A 26 27.30 -0.43 -2.79
N PHE A 27 25.99 -0.23 -2.97
CA PHE A 27 24.95 -0.46 -1.97
C PHE A 27 24.81 -1.98 -1.72
N LEU A 28 25.76 -2.54 -0.96
CA LEU A 28 25.73 -3.89 -0.44
C LEU A 28 25.33 -3.86 1.04
N THR A 29 24.12 -3.39 1.33
CA THR A 29 23.47 -3.65 2.61
C THR A 29 22.04 -4.08 2.34
N ALA A 30 21.56 -5.04 3.11
CA ALA A 30 20.21 -5.56 2.99
C ALA A 30 19.24 -4.40 3.28
N GLN A 31 18.75 -3.74 2.24
CA GLN A 31 17.74 -2.69 2.35
C GLN A 31 16.58 -3.25 3.17
N VAL A 32 16.23 -2.53 4.22
CA VAL A 32 14.99 -2.75 4.96
C VAL A 32 13.86 -2.44 3.98
N PRO A 33 12.89 -3.35 3.79
CA PRO A 33 11.76 -3.06 2.91
C PRO A 33 11.01 -1.84 3.44
N ILE A 34 10.38 -1.05 2.57
CA ILE A 34 9.49 0.03 3.02
C ILE A 34 8.38 -0.57 3.88
N ASP A 35 7.70 -1.57 3.34
CA ASP A 35 6.60 -2.27 3.99
C ASP A 35 7.05 -3.63 4.53
N GLY A 36 6.99 -3.78 5.86
CA GLY A 36 7.30 -5.03 6.56
C GLY A 36 6.21 -6.07 6.41
N TYR A 37 6.45 -7.29 6.91
CA TYR A 37 5.44 -8.34 6.86
C TYR A 37 4.24 -8.01 7.76
N LEU A 38 3.04 -8.41 7.34
CA LEU A 38 1.82 -8.30 8.15
C LEU A 38 1.56 -9.66 8.83
N PRO A 39 1.71 -9.78 10.16
CA PRO A 39 1.54 -11.04 10.86
C PRO A 39 0.06 -11.38 10.99
N MET A 40 -0.43 -12.26 10.11
CA MET A 40 -1.82 -12.70 10.08
C MET A 40 -2.01 -14.06 10.75
N VAL A 41 -3.08 -14.18 11.51
CA VAL A 41 -3.49 -15.39 12.23
C VAL A 41 -4.93 -15.76 11.89
N GLY A 42 -5.26 -17.04 11.97
CA GLY A 42 -6.64 -17.50 11.91
C GLY A 42 -7.28 -17.41 13.29
N ILE A 43 -8.53 -16.94 13.33
CA ILE A 43 -9.34 -16.83 14.54
C ILE A 43 -10.59 -17.70 14.45
N ALA A 44 -11.05 -18.17 15.61
CA ALA A 44 -12.33 -18.80 15.85
C ALA A 44 -12.88 -18.34 17.19
N LEU A 45 -14.20 -18.27 17.33
CA LEU A 45 -14.85 -17.90 18.58
C LEU A 45 -15.62 -19.07 19.17
N THR A 46 -15.70 -19.15 20.51
CA THR A 46 -16.54 -20.11 21.23
C THR A 46 -17.45 -19.41 22.22
N ASN A 47 -18.48 -20.10 22.68
CA ASN A 47 -19.39 -19.62 23.73
C ASN A 47 -18.82 -19.73 25.17
N GLU A 48 -17.50 -19.85 25.35
CA GLU A 48 -16.90 -20.05 26.67
C GLU A 48 -16.62 -18.74 27.41
N TYR A 49 -17.31 -18.54 28.53
CA TYR A 49 -17.09 -17.45 29.49
C TYR A 49 -17.25 -17.96 30.93
N ASP A 50 -17.03 -17.07 31.93
CA ASP A 50 -17.20 -17.39 33.35
C ASP A 50 -18.22 -16.43 33.98
N ASP A 51 -19.33 -16.98 34.47
CA ASP A 51 -20.44 -16.28 35.11
C ASP A 51 -20.28 -16.15 36.64
N ASN A 52 -19.20 -16.68 37.22
CA ASN A 52 -19.02 -16.77 38.67
C ASN A 52 -18.14 -15.65 39.25
N PHE A 53 -18.45 -14.40 38.91
CA PHE A 53 -17.72 -13.21 39.38
C PHE A 53 -16.20 -13.27 39.10
N ASN A 54 -15.82 -13.91 37.99
CA ASN A 54 -14.45 -14.00 37.53
C ASN A 54 -14.30 -13.21 36.24
N PHE A 55 -13.56 -12.10 36.31
CA PHE A 55 -13.39 -11.17 35.17
C PHE A 55 -12.01 -11.30 34.50
N PHE A 56 -11.32 -12.41 34.78
CA PHE A 56 -10.01 -12.71 34.24
C PHE A 56 -10.14 -13.74 33.10
N PRO A 57 -9.45 -13.50 31.97
CA PRO A 57 -9.40 -14.48 30.91
C PRO A 57 -8.62 -15.73 31.32
N THR A 58 -8.93 -16.85 30.67
CA THR A 58 -8.23 -18.12 30.89
C THR A 58 -7.59 -18.61 29.60
N ALA A 59 -6.28 -18.86 29.65
CA ALA A 59 -5.54 -19.46 28.55
C ALA A 59 -5.97 -20.93 28.31
N LYS A 60 -6.15 -21.32 27.05
CA LYS A 60 -6.54 -22.68 26.62
C LYS A 60 -5.61 -23.23 25.53
N ILE A 61 -5.60 -24.57 25.40
CA ILE A 61 -4.91 -25.29 24.33
C ILE A 61 -5.94 -26.09 23.55
N GLY A 62 -6.17 -25.68 22.31
CA GLY A 62 -7.21 -26.17 21.44
C GLY A 62 -8.62 -25.88 21.96
N THR A 63 -9.62 -26.02 21.10
CA THR A 63 -11.02 -25.72 21.46
C THR A 63 -11.66 -26.84 22.28
N GLY A 64 -11.07 -28.04 22.31
CA GLY A 64 -11.62 -29.19 23.04
C GLY A 64 -13.07 -29.49 22.62
N SER A 65 -13.98 -29.53 23.60
CA SER A 65 -15.42 -29.72 23.40
C SER A 65 -16.22 -28.41 23.38
N ALA A 66 -15.56 -27.26 23.30
CA ALA A 66 -16.21 -25.96 23.25
C ALA A 66 -17.07 -25.83 21.99
N THR A 67 -18.20 -25.12 22.11
CA THR A 67 -19.08 -24.87 20.97
C THR A 67 -18.53 -23.69 20.18
N LEU A 68 -18.14 -23.93 18.94
CA LEU A 68 -17.69 -22.89 18.02
C LEU A 68 -18.87 -22.03 17.57
N LEU A 69 -18.67 -20.72 17.56
CA LEU A 69 -19.64 -19.74 17.12
C LEU A 69 -19.59 -19.56 15.59
N GLY A 70 -20.73 -19.13 15.05
CA GLY A 70 -20.93 -18.79 13.65
C GLY A 70 -22.41 -18.65 13.32
N ALA A 71 -22.72 -17.76 12.38
CA ALA A 71 -24.09 -17.42 12.02
C ALA A 71 -24.93 -18.68 11.70
N GLY A 72 -26.12 -18.76 12.28
CA GLY A 72 -27.00 -19.92 12.12
C GLY A 72 -26.43 -21.23 12.70
N GLY A 73 -25.49 -21.16 13.63
CA GLY A 73 -24.86 -22.30 14.31
C GLY A 73 -23.80 -23.04 13.49
N THR A 74 -23.34 -22.48 12.36
CA THR A 74 -22.30 -23.09 11.52
C THR A 74 -20.93 -22.53 11.91
N PRO A 75 -19.97 -23.35 12.41
CA PRO A 75 -18.67 -22.86 12.87
C PRO A 75 -17.95 -21.98 11.84
N ARG A 76 -17.55 -20.78 12.26
CA ARG A 76 -16.82 -19.82 11.43
C ARG A 76 -15.35 -19.73 11.84
N TYR A 77 -14.49 -19.44 10.85
CA TYR A 77 -13.11 -19.01 11.06
C TYR A 77 -12.84 -17.77 10.22
N ASP A 78 -12.05 -16.86 10.74
CA ASP A 78 -11.67 -15.64 10.01
C ASP A 78 -10.18 -15.34 10.17
N ILE A 79 -9.68 -14.31 9.48
CA ILE A 79 -8.32 -13.81 9.65
C ILE A 79 -8.32 -12.59 10.56
N ALA A 80 -7.28 -12.46 11.38
CA ALA A 80 -6.96 -11.25 12.12
C ALA A 80 -5.48 -10.88 11.97
N LEU A 81 -5.19 -9.58 12.07
CA LEU A 81 -3.84 -9.06 12.27
C LEU A 81 -3.43 -9.27 13.72
N LEU A 82 -2.24 -9.83 13.96
CA LEU A 82 -1.66 -9.92 15.29
C LEU A 82 -0.92 -8.63 15.61
N ASP A 83 -1.45 -7.85 16.53
CA ASP A 83 -1.02 -6.50 16.82
C ASP A 83 -0.66 -6.37 18.32
N THR A 84 0.64 -6.31 18.63
CA THR A 84 1.10 -6.07 20.00
C THR A 84 0.96 -4.61 20.44
N GLY A 85 0.72 -3.69 19.52
CA GLY A 85 0.43 -2.29 19.81
C GLY A 85 -1.03 -2.04 20.21
N ALA A 86 -1.95 -2.90 19.79
CA ALA A 86 -3.35 -2.84 20.19
C ALA A 86 -3.55 -3.30 21.66
N GLY A 87 -4.09 -2.42 22.50
CA GLY A 87 -4.36 -2.71 23.92
C GLY A 87 -5.50 -3.71 24.18
N PHE A 88 -6.26 -4.05 23.13
CA PHE A 88 -7.43 -4.94 23.13
C PHE A 88 -7.57 -5.66 21.79
N SER A 89 -8.36 -6.73 21.76
CA SER A 89 -8.73 -7.42 20.51
C SER A 89 -10.00 -6.82 19.91
N LEU A 90 -10.07 -6.77 18.58
CA LEU A 90 -11.14 -6.14 17.81
C LEU A 90 -11.70 -7.08 16.75
N LEU A 91 -13.01 -6.97 16.53
CA LEU A 91 -13.73 -7.64 15.46
C LEU A 91 -14.34 -6.59 14.54
N THR A 92 -14.25 -6.82 13.23
CA THR A 92 -15.00 -6.04 12.25
C THR A 92 -16.50 -6.26 12.44
N SER A 93 -17.32 -5.30 12.01
CA SER A 93 -18.78 -5.49 11.98
C SER A 93 -19.18 -6.74 11.19
N GLN A 94 -18.53 -7.00 10.04
CA GLN A 94 -18.80 -8.19 9.24
C GLN A 94 -18.43 -9.47 9.99
N ALA A 95 -17.28 -9.51 10.68
CA ALA A 95 -16.89 -10.68 11.46
C ALA A 95 -17.86 -10.92 12.62
N PHE A 96 -18.31 -9.87 13.32
CA PHE A 96 -19.32 -9.98 14.37
C PHE A 96 -20.59 -10.69 13.86
N ASP A 97 -21.09 -10.27 12.70
CA ASP A 97 -22.28 -10.87 12.09
C ASP A 97 -22.00 -12.30 11.59
N ASP A 98 -20.85 -12.54 10.95
CA ASP A 98 -20.44 -13.86 10.44
C ASP A 98 -20.23 -14.88 11.57
N PHE A 99 -19.76 -14.43 12.74
CA PHE A 99 -19.64 -15.25 13.95
C PHE A 99 -21.00 -15.44 14.67
N GLY A 100 -22.06 -14.76 14.23
CA GLY A 100 -23.39 -14.85 14.86
C GLY A 100 -23.40 -14.27 16.28
N LEU A 101 -22.58 -13.25 16.56
CA LEU A 101 -22.47 -12.70 17.92
C LEU A 101 -23.71 -11.91 18.35
N GLY A 102 -24.55 -11.46 17.41
CA GLY A 102 -25.86 -10.87 17.72
C GLY A 102 -27.02 -11.86 17.77
N ASP A 103 -26.74 -13.16 17.53
CA ASP A 103 -27.77 -14.20 17.62
C ASP A 103 -27.91 -14.68 19.08
N PRO A 104 -29.13 -14.92 19.59
CA PRO A 104 -29.33 -15.47 20.92
C PRO A 104 -28.58 -16.80 21.12
N SER A 105 -27.84 -16.91 22.22
CA SER A 105 -27.04 -18.08 22.59
C SER A 105 -27.49 -18.63 23.97
N PRO A 106 -27.30 -19.91 24.30
CA PRO A 106 -27.60 -20.42 25.64
C PRO A 106 -26.80 -19.67 26.70
N GLY A 107 -27.50 -18.98 27.61
CA GLY A 107 -26.89 -18.12 28.63
C GLY A 107 -26.89 -16.63 28.28
N GLU A 108 -27.06 -16.29 27.00
CA GLU A 108 -26.89 -14.94 26.45
C GLU A 108 -28.07 -14.63 25.49
N PRO A 109 -29.25 -14.24 26.00
CA PRO A 109 -30.49 -14.15 25.23
C PRO A 109 -30.52 -13.08 24.13
N ASP A 110 -29.66 -12.07 24.25
CA ASP A 110 -29.39 -10.98 23.31
C ASP A 110 -28.09 -11.19 22.50
N GLY A 111 -27.47 -12.36 22.64
CA GLY A 111 -26.16 -12.65 22.07
C GLY A 111 -25.05 -12.04 22.93
N TYR A 112 -23.89 -11.78 22.33
CA TYR A 112 -22.71 -11.21 23.00
C TYR A 112 -22.60 -9.70 22.75
N GLN A 113 -23.75 -9.03 22.56
CA GLN A 113 -23.79 -7.62 22.20
C GLN A 113 -23.95 -6.74 23.44
N GLY A 114 -22.82 -6.27 23.97
CA GLY A 114 -22.84 -5.35 25.09
C GLY A 114 -23.36 -3.96 24.73
N THR A 115 -23.77 -3.23 25.77
CA THR A 115 -24.36 -1.89 25.72
C THR A 115 -23.39 -0.77 26.07
N GLU A 116 -22.23 -1.11 26.64
CA GLU A 116 -21.17 -0.17 27.01
C GLU A 116 -20.24 0.14 25.81
N PHE A 117 -19.59 1.31 25.87
CA PHE A 117 -18.75 1.81 24.79
C PHE A 117 -17.37 2.20 25.30
N VAL A 118 -16.38 2.11 24.42
CA VAL A 118 -15.03 2.59 24.65
C VAL A 118 -14.58 3.51 23.51
N THR A 119 -13.92 4.61 23.87
CA THR A 119 -13.22 5.46 22.91
C THR A 119 -11.83 4.88 22.62
N ILE A 120 -11.62 4.49 21.37
CA ILE A 120 -10.36 4.00 20.83
C ILE A 120 -9.56 5.20 20.33
N GLY A 121 -8.30 5.36 20.74
CA GLY A 121 -7.35 6.30 20.11
C GLY A 121 -6.34 5.58 19.22
N GLY A 122 -5.67 6.30 18.32
CA GLY A 122 -4.52 5.78 17.58
C GLY A 122 -4.00 6.76 16.53
N ALA A 123 -3.19 6.26 15.59
CA ALA A 123 -2.38 7.06 14.66
C ALA A 123 -3.18 8.06 13.80
N THR A 124 -4.48 7.84 13.62
CA THR A 124 -5.32 8.61 12.70
C THR A 124 -6.52 9.28 13.36
N GLY A 125 -6.71 9.17 14.69
CA GLY A 125 -7.81 9.82 15.40
C GLY A 125 -8.42 8.99 16.53
N GLN A 126 -9.67 9.31 16.89
CA GLN A 126 -10.47 8.62 17.90
C GLN A 126 -11.75 8.03 17.32
N LEU A 127 -12.20 6.90 17.86
CA LEU A 127 -13.40 6.18 17.45
C LEU A 127 -14.12 5.56 18.65
N ASP A 128 -15.42 5.82 18.81
CA ASP A 128 -16.25 5.15 19.81
C ASP A 128 -16.77 3.83 19.27
N ALA A 129 -16.64 2.76 20.05
CA ALA A 129 -17.05 1.42 19.64
C ALA A 129 -17.66 0.62 20.80
N PRO A 130 -18.71 -0.19 20.54
CA PRO A 130 -19.35 -1.00 21.57
C PRO A 130 -18.45 -2.15 22.01
N ILE A 131 -18.52 -2.45 23.30
CA ILE A 131 -17.82 -3.54 23.95
C ILE A 131 -18.72 -4.77 23.89
N ASN A 132 -18.19 -5.90 23.44
CA ASN A 132 -18.92 -7.16 23.41
C ASN A 132 -18.83 -7.86 24.78
N ASP A 133 -19.86 -8.64 25.11
CA ASP A 133 -19.87 -9.51 26.29
C ASP A 133 -18.81 -10.62 26.13
N PRO A 134 -18.35 -11.22 27.25
CA PRO A 134 -17.22 -12.11 27.19
C PRO A 134 -17.54 -13.44 26.50
N PHE A 135 -16.61 -13.89 25.67
CA PHE A 135 -16.67 -15.19 25.00
C PHE A 135 -15.27 -15.81 24.91
N GLY A 136 -15.12 -16.90 24.14
CA GLY A 136 -13.83 -17.54 23.88
C GLY A 136 -13.17 -17.10 22.58
N LEU A 137 -12.03 -16.42 22.64
CA LEU A 137 -11.23 -16.09 21.45
C LEU A 137 -10.12 -17.13 21.25
N TYR A 138 -10.17 -17.86 20.13
CA TYR A 138 -9.17 -18.85 19.76
C TYR A 138 -8.37 -18.41 18.54
N VAL A 139 -7.05 -18.54 18.61
CA VAL A 139 -6.11 -18.00 17.61
C VAL A 139 -5.07 -19.06 17.25
N GLY A 140 -4.68 -19.13 15.99
CA GLY A 140 -3.58 -19.97 15.54
C GLY A 140 -2.98 -19.50 14.22
N GLY A 141 -1.71 -19.80 13.99
CA GLY A 141 -1.06 -19.43 12.74
C GLY A 141 -1.62 -20.19 11.53
N LEU A 142 -1.60 -19.53 10.38
CA LEU A 142 -2.21 -19.99 9.12
C LEU A 142 -1.51 -21.22 8.51
N GLN A 143 -0.36 -21.65 9.03
CA GLN A 143 0.23 -22.95 8.72
C GLN A 143 -0.67 -24.13 9.16
N ASN A 144 -1.62 -23.90 10.07
CA ASN A 144 -2.54 -24.92 10.58
C ASN A 144 -3.92 -24.91 9.90
N ARG A 145 -4.05 -24.23 8.76
CA ARG A 145 -5.27 -24.26 7.95
C ARG A 145 -5.51 -25.64 7.35
N THR A 146 -6.77 -26.05 7.27
CA THR A 146 -7.20 -27.32 6.68
C THR A 146 -8.00 -27.14 5.39
N GLY A 147 -8.53 -25.93 5.15
CA GLY A 147 -9.23 -25.53 3.92
C GLY A 147 -8.34 -24.79 2.92
N GLN A 148 -8.75 -24.82 1.64
CA GLN A 148 -8.24 -23.95 0.57
C GLN A 148 -9.43 -23.27 -0.10
N GLY A 149 -9.29 -22.01 -0.54
CA GLY A 149 -10.32 -21.29 -1.30
C GLY A 149 -10.95 -20.14 -0.52
N ALA A 150 -12.25 -19.89 -0.73
CA ALA A 150 -12.96 -18.72 -0.18
C ALA A 150 -13.28 -18.83 1.32
N ALA A 151 -13.41 -20.04 1.88
CA ALA A 151 -13.69 -20.23 3.29
C ALA A 151 -12.44 -20.72 4.03
N LEU A 152 -12.08 -20.04 5.12
CA LEU A 152 -11.00 -20.48 6.01
C LEU A 152 -11.51 -21.61 6.91
N THR A 153 -10.67 -22.61 7.14
CA THR A 153 -10.89 -23.63 8.17
C THR A 153 -9.57 -23.92 8.85
N MET A 154 -9.59 -24.04 10.18
CA MET A 154 -8.40 -24.22 11.01
C MET A 154 -8.42 -25.58 11.72
N ASN A 155 -7.24 -26.10 12.05
CA ASN A 155 -7.11 -27.24 12.94
C ASN A 155 -7.36 -26.81 14.40
N ASN A 156 -8.48 -27.21 14.97
CA ASN A 156 -8.89 -26.85 16.33
C ASN A 156 -7.89 -27.24 17.42
N ALA A 157 -7.14 -28.33 17.25
CA ALA A 157 -6.13 -28.74 18.22
C ALA A 157 -4.88 -27.84 18.20
N ALA A 158 -4.66 -27.10 17.11
CA ALA A 158 -3.54 -26.19 16.97
C ALA A 158 -3.83 -24.78 17.51
N LEU A 159 -5.11 -24.44 17.76
CA LEU A 159 -5.50 -23.14 18.30
C LEU A 159 -5.04 -22.96 19.76
N ARG A 160 -4.88 -21.72 20.16
CA ARG A 160 -4.71 -21.28 21.55
C ARG A 160 -5.83 -20.32 21.90
N GLY A 161 -6.43 -20.50 23.07
CA GLY A 161 -7.63 -19.77 23.46
C GLY A 161 -7.37 -18.79 24.58
N GLN A 162 -8.06 -17.67 24.54
CA GLN A 162 -8.29 -16.77 25.66
C GLN A 162 -9.81 -16.79 25.89
N THR A 163 -10.28 -17.59 26.85
CA THR A 163 -11.70 -17.65 27.21
C THR A 163 -12.05 -16.58 28.22
N ASN A 164 -13.33 -16.26 28.36
CA ASN A 164 -13.81 -15.17 29.22
C ASN A 164 -13.16 -13.83 28.85
N THR A 165 -13.28 -13.46 27.57
CA THR A 165 -12.71 -12.22 27.05
C THR A 165 -13.74 -11.37 26.34
N ALA A 166 -13.80 -10.10 26.72
CA ALA A 166 -14.56 -9.05 26.06
C ALA A 166 -13.72 -8.39 24.96
N THR A 167 -14.26 -8.29 23.75
CA THR A 167 -13.62 -7.62 22.60
C THR A 167 -14.40 -6.36 22.23
N ILE A 168 -13.95 -5.66 21.19
CA ILE A 168 -14.68 -4.51 20.64
C ILE A 168 -15.19 -4.83 19.23
N LYS A 169 -16.38 -4.37 18.88
CA LYS A 169 -16.91 -4.40 17.51
C LYS A 169 -16.65 -3.06 16.81
N PHE A 170 -15.90 -3.06 15.71
CA PHE A 170 -15.73 -1.88 14.86
C PHE A 170 -17.03 -1.50 14.16
N PRO A 171 -17.27 -0.21 13.89
CA PRO A 171 -18.36 0.21 13.03
C PRO A 171 -18.12 -0.24 11.56
N PRO A 172 -19.18 -0.41 10.75
CA PRO A 172 -19.07 -0.97 9.40
C PRO A 172 -18.16 -0.21 8.44
N GLU A 173 -18.00 1.10 8.65
CA GLU A 173 -17.16 1.99 7.84
C GLU A 173 -15.66 1.87 8.15
N SER A 174 -15.27 1.15 9.20
CA SER A 174 -13.86 1.00 9.56
C SER A 174 -13.12 0.14 8.52
N PRO A 175 -12.03 0.65 7.92
CA PRO A 175 -11.19 -0.12 7.00
C PRO A 175 -10.23 -1.09 7.70
N LEU A 176 -10.22 -1.15 9.04
CA LEU A 176 -9.33 -2.04 9.79
C LEU A 176 -9.78 -3.50 9.72
N PRO A 177 -8.84 -4.45 9.64
CA PRO A 177 -9.18 -5.88 9.75
C PRO A 177 -9.55 -6.25 11.19
N ASN A 178 -9.95 -7.50 11.42
CA ASN A 178 -9.97 -8.04 12.78
C ASN A 178 -8.56 -7.95 13.39
N VAL A 179 -8.48 -7.71 14.70
CA VAL A 179 -7.20 -7.55 15.40
C VAL A 179 -7.16 -8.45 16.62
N VAL A 180 -6.07 -9.20 16.76
CA VAL A 180 -5.73 -9.92 17.99
C VAL A 180 -4.69 -9.08 18.73
N GLY A 181 -5.10 -8.48 19.84
CA GLY A 181 -4.30 -7.49 20.57
C GLY A 181 -3.35 -8.08 21.61
N LEU A 182 -2.70 -7.18 22.34
CA LEU A 182 -1.80 -7.45 23.44
C LEU A 182 -2.41 -8.31 24.57
N PRO A 183 -3.72 -8.26 24.91
CA PRO A 183 -4.30 -9.17 25.90
C PRO A 183 -4.06 -10.64 25.57
N PHE A 184 -4.27 -11.02 24.30
CA PHE A 184 -4.00 -12.37 23.83
C PHE A 184 -2.51 -12.65 23.73
N ALA A 185 -1.77 -11.75 23.07
CA ALA A 185 -0.34 -11.95 22.85
C ALA A 185 0.46 -12.03 24.17
N SER A 186 0.00 -11.38 25.24
CA SER A 186 0.66 -11.39 26.55
C SER A 186 0.57 -12.73 27.29
N GLN A 187 -0.38 -13.60 26.92
CA GLN A 187 -0.58 -14.90 27.57
C GLN A 187 0.30 -16.02 27.00
N TYR A 188 1.00 -15.75 25.90
CA TYR A 188 1.80 -16.73 25.19
C TYR A 188 3.17 -16.16 24.79
N ALA A 189 4.17 -17.03 24.69
CA ALA A 189 5.36 -16.70 23.92
C ALA A 189 5.02 -16.82 22.43
N THR A 190 5.01 -15.69 21.73
CA THR A 190 4.61 -15.61 20.31
C THR A 190 5.83 -15.80 19.43
N ARG A 191 5.84 -16.85 18.59
CA ARG A 191 6.94 -17.15 17.67
C ARG A 191 6.51 -16.90 16.23
N ILE A 192 7.17 -15.92 15.61
CA ILE A 192 7.00 -15.50 14.21
C ILE A 192 8.14 -16.10 13.38
N ARG A 193 7.79 -16.94 12.41
CA ARG A 193 8.69 -17.75 11.58
C ARG A 193 8.77 -17.22 10.15
N ASN A 194 9.61 -16.21 9.91
CA ASN A 194 9.90 -15.73 8.55
C ASN A 194 10.65 -16.78 7.70
N ASP A 195 11.20 -17.82 8.31
CA ASP A 195 11.77 -18.99 7.60
C ASP A 195 10.69 -19.94 7.04
N LEU A 196 9.42 -19.75 7.44
CA LEU A 196 8.26 -20.52 6.97
C LEU A 196 7.14 -19.58 6.48
N PRO A 197 7.34 -18.88 5.35
CA PRO A 197 6.32 -18.01 4.78
C PRO A 197 5.06 -18.79 4.39
N GLN A 198 3.89 -18.25 4.72
CA GLN A 198 2.58 -18.72 4.31
C GLN A 198 2.06 -17.76 3.23
N VAL A 199 1.94 -18.27 2.00
CA VAL A 199 1.41 -17.51 0.86
C VAL A 199 0.31 -18.32 0.18
N PHE A 200 -0.91 -17.80 0.15
CA PHE A 200 -2.08 -18.46 -0.43
C PHE A 200 -3.18 -17.45 -0.78
N GLU A 201 -4.14 -17.83 -1.62
CA GLU A 201 -5.30 -16.99 -1.96
C GLU A 201 -6.47 -17.27 -1.00
N LEU A 202 -7.13 -16.21 -0.52
CA LEU A 202 -8.38 -16.24 0.25
C LEU A 202 -9.26 -15.08 -0.22
N ASN A 203 -10.51 -15.35 -0.57
CA ASN A 203 -11.46 -14.33 -1.06
C ASN A 203 -10.93 -13.48 -2.23
N GLY A 204 -10.15 -14.09 -3.13
CA GLY A 204 -9.56 -13.41 -4.30
C GLY A 204 -8.36 -12.51 -4.00
N LYS A 205 -7.98 -12.36 -2.72
CA LYS A 205 -6.79 -11.63 -2.29
C LYS A 205 -5.70 -12.61 -1.84
N THR A 206 -4.44 -12.23 -2.06
CA THR A 206 -3.31 -13.05 -1.63
C THR A 206 -2.97 -12.74 -0.17
N ILE A 207 -2.96 -13.76 0.68
CA ILE A 207 -2.45 -13.69 2.05
C ILE A 207 -0.94 -13.93 2.02
N ARG A 208 -0.19 -13.05 2.69
CA ARG A 208 1.26 -13.14 2.92
C ARG A 208 1.53 -12.94 4.40
N THR A 209 1.95 -14.00 5.08
CA THR A 209 2.32 -13.91 6.50
C THR A 209 3.38 -14.94 6.83
N PRO A 210 4.28 -14.68 7.79
CA PRO A 210 5.06 -15.75 8.40
C PRO A 210 4.15 -16.78 9.08
N SER A 211 4.66 -18.01 9.26
CA SER A 211 4.04 -18.96 10.19
C SER A 211 4.13 -18.41 11.62
N ILE A 212 3.07 -18.57 12.41
CA ILE A 212 3.00 -18.03 13.77
C ILE A 212 2.59 -19.13 14.75
N ASP A 213 3.40 -19.37 15.77
CA ASP A 213 3.12 -20.34 16.83
C ASP A 213 2.99 -19.64 18.18
N PHE A 214 2.03 -20.07 18.98
CA PHE A 214 1.85 -19.61 20.35
C PHE A 214 2.29 -20.70 21.33
N GLN A 215 3.37 -20.41 22.05
CA GLN A 215 4.01 -21.32 23.00
C GLN A 215 3.68 -20.92 24.45
N PRO A 216 3.82 -21.84 25.41
CA PRO A 216 3.80 -21.45 26.82
C PRO A 216 4.81 -20.34 27.09
N LEU A 217 4.46 -19.39 27.95
CA LEU A 217 5.40 -18.37 28.43
C LEU A 217 6.68 -19.02 28.97
N GLY A 218 7.80 -18.30 28.91
CA GLY A 218 9.09 -18.82 29.38
C GLY A 218 9.70 -19.90 28.50
N SER A 219 9.13 -20.19 27.33
CA SER A 219 9.76 -21.05 26.31
C SER A 219 11.06 -20.45 25.76
N GLY A 220 11.26 -19.13 25.93
CA GLY A 220 12.45 -18.41 25.49
C GLY A 220 12.60 -18.36 23.97
N GLY A 221 13.78 -17.96 23.49
CA GLY A 221 14.05 -17.81 22.05
C GLY A 221 14.23 -19.11 21.27
N GLY A 222 14.12 -20.28 21.92
CA GLY A 222 14.51 -21.56 21.33
C GLY A 222 15.98 -21.56 20.94
N THR A 223 16.28 -21.59 19.63
CA THR A 223 17.65 -21.52 19.10
C THR A 223 18.18 -20.10 18.94
N ILE A 224 17.34 -19.08 19.13
CA ILE A 224 17.72 -17.68 18.99
C ILE A 224 18.30 -17.19 20.31
N THR A 225 19.59 -16.82 20.29
CA THR A 225 20.31 -16.37 21.49
C THR A 225 20.29 -14.86 21.68
N ARG A 226 20.17 -14.10 20.59
CA ARG A 226 20.07 -12.65 20.61
C ARG A 226 18.72 -12.21 21.18
N LYS A 227 18.76 -11.40 22.23
CA LYS A 227 17.57 -10.96 22.97
C LYS A 227 17.59 -9.45 23.21
N ALA A 228 16.67 -8.73 22.59
CA ALA A 228 16.38 -7.34 22.91
C ALA A 228 15.56 -7.28 24.22
N PRO A 229 16.01 -6.53 25.24
CA PRO A 229 15.20 -6.31 26.44
C PRO A 229 13.88 -5.62 26.07
N LEU A 230 12.78 -6.21 26.52
CA LEU A 230 11.43 -5.68 26.35
C LEU A 230 11.04 -4.99 27.66
N SER A 231 10.64 -3.72 27.57
CA SER A 231 10.06 -3.00 28.69
C SER A 231 8.55 -2.88 28.54
N LEU A 232 7.87 -2.83 29.67
CA LEU A 232 6.45 -2.53 29.77
C LEU A 232 6.30 -1.09 30.25
N ASN A 233 5.27 -0.38 29.78
CA ASN A 233 4.97 0.95 30.29
C ASN A 233 3.47 1.24 30.20
N PRO A 234 2.81 1.68 31.29
CA PRO A 234 3.32 1.69 32.66
C PRO A 234 3.46 0.26 33.24
N GLY A 235 4.60 -0.01 33.89
CA GLY A 235 4.83 -1.24 34.68
C GLY A 235 6.14 -1.95 34.40
N ALA A 236 6.67 -2.74 35.36
CA ALA A 236 7.93 -3.47 35.20
C ALA A 236 7.75 -4.94 34.76
N THR A 237 6.53 -5.46 34.83
CA THR A 237 6.16 -6.87 34.60
C THR A 237 4.65 -6.96 34.34
N PHE A 238 4.18 -7.95 33.56
CA PHE A 238 2.76 -8.35 33.51
C PHE A 238 2.39 -9.03 34.86
N VAL A 239 2.43 -8.26 35.95
CA VAL A 239 2.15 -8.76 37.31
C VAL A 239 0.67 -9.11 37.43
N GLN A 240 -0.19 -8.31 36.78
CA GLN A 240 -1.61 -8.58 36.68
C GLN A 240 -1.89 -9.22 35.32
N PRO A 241 -2.64 -10.33 35.28
CA PRO A 241 -3.16 -10.86 34.03
C PRO A 241 -4.10 -9.82 33.39
N PRO A 242 -4.33 -9.91 32.07
CA PRO A 242 -5.38 -9.12 31.42
C PRO A 242 -6.72 -9.32 32.12
N ALA A 243 -7.60 -8.31 32.08
CA ALA A 243 -8.93 -8.39 32.67
C ALA A 243 -9.89 -7.43 31.95
N TYR A 244 -11.18 -7.75 31.98
CA TYR A 244 -12.24 -6.77 31.72
C TYR A 244 -12.81 -6.28 33.07
N LEU A 245 -13.43 -5.10 33.08
CA LEU A 245 -14.07 -4.57 34.28
C LEU A 245 -15.58 -4.72 34.18
N PRO A 246 -16.24 -5.35 35.16
CA PRO A 246 -17.69 -5.43 35.16
C PRO A 246 -18.31 -4.03 35.27
N ASN A 247 -19.53 -3.87 34.79
CA ASN A 247 -20.26 -2.63 34.96
C ASN A 247 -20.71 -2.42 36.41
N ILE A 248 -19.91 -1.71 37.20
CA ILE A 248 -20.24 -1.47 38.61
C ILE A 248 -21.43 -0.51 38.81
N VAL A 249 -21.85 0.21 37.76
CA VAL A 249 -22.95 1.18 37.83
C VAL A 249 -24.29 0.49 37.55
N ASN A 250 -24.33 -0.37 36.54
CA ASN A 250 -25.47 -1.19 36.17
C ASN A 250 -25.18 -2.69 36.35
N PHE A 251 -24.68 -3.06 37.53
CA PHE A 251 -24.19 -4.41 37.78
C PHE A 251 -25.34 -5.41 37.97
N ASP A 252 -25.43 -6.41 37.09
CA ASP A 252 -26.33 -7.54 37.26
C ASP A 252 -25.68 -8.61 38.16
N LEU A 253 -26.36 -9.01 39.23
CA LEU A 253 -25.87 -10.04 40.13
C LEU A 253 -26.09 -11.45 39.59
N ASP A 254 -27.08 -11.63 38.72
CA ASP A 254 -27.39 -12.91 38.11
C ASP A 254 -26.52 -13.15 36.86
N ASN A 255 -26.09 -12.08 36.18
CA ASN A 255 -25.18 -12.12 35.03
C ASN A 255 -24.04 -11.09 35.17
N PRO A 256 -23.09 -11.29 36.10
CA PRO A 256 -22.07 -10.29 36.44
C PRO A 256 -21.06 -10.00 35.32
N GLN A 257 -21.00 -10.87 34.31
CA GLN A 257 -20.11 -10.77 33.16
C GLN A 257 -20.62 -9.79 32.08
N GLU A 258 -21.93 -9.53 32.06
CA GLU A 258 -22.61 -8.78 31.02
C GLU A 258 -22.24 -7.29 31.03
N ASP A 259 -22.34 -6.68 29.85
CA ASP A 259 -22.16 -5.25 29.63
C ASP A 259 -20.87 -4.70 30.24
N PRO A 260 -19.69 -5.32 30.05
CA PRO A 260 -18.49 -4.92 30.77
C PRO A 260 -18.10 -3.47 30.44
N SER A 261 -17.86 -2.67 31.49
CA SER A 261 -17.50 -1.25 31.38
C SER A 261 -16.17 -0.99 30.67
N THR A 262 -15.32 -2.02 30.57
CA THR A 262 -14.12 -1.99 29.73
C THR A 262 -13.98 -3.31 29.00
N PRO A 263 -13.41 -3.33 27.78
CA PRO A 263 -13.02 -4.59 27.15
C PRO A 263 -11.92 -5.28 27.97
N THR A 264 -11.52 -6.48 27.55
CA THR A 264 -10.34 -7.11 28.14
C THR A 264 -9.09 -6.36 27.72
N LEU A 265 -8.34 -5.87 28.71
CA LEU A 265 -7.19 -4.99 28.54
C LEU A 265 -5.95 -5.55 29.22
N SER A 266 -4.78 -5.24 28.66
CA SER A 266 -3.48 -5.41 29.32
C SER A 266 -3.00 -4.08 29.89
N SER A 267 -2.33 -4.12 31.05
CA SER A 267 -1.68 -2.92 31.60
C SER A 267 -0.44 -2.56 30.80
N GLY A 268 -0.51 -1.43 30.10
CA GLY A 268 0.61 -0.82 29.39
C GLY A 268 0.92 -1.43 28.03
N GLY A 269 1.97 -0.94 27.40
CA GLY A 269 2.44 -1.38 26.09
C GLY A 269 3.87 -1.88 26.09
N LEU A 270 4.27 -2.46 24.96
CA LEU A 270 5.59 -3.05 24.76
C LEU A 270 6.56 -2.02 24.18
N PHE A 271 7.79 -1.95 24.70
CA PHE A 271 8.80 -1.01 24.20
C PHE A 271 10.17 -1.69 24.03
N LEU A 272 10.91 -1.24 23.01
CA LEU A 272 12.27 -1.66 22.72
C LEU A 272 13.23 -0.47 22.77
N ASN A 273 14.48 -0.75 23.14
CA ASN A 273 15.54 0.24 23.14
C ASN A 273 16.14 0.39 21.74
N VAL A 274 16.06 1.60 21.20
CA VAL A 274 16.45 1.94 19.83
C VAL A 274 17.45 3.09 19.85
N ASN A 275 18.45 3.03 18.97
CA ASN A 275 19.27 4.18 18.62
C ASN A 275 19.15 4.42 17.11
N ALA A 276 18.81 5.65 16.72
CA ALA A 276 18.78 6.07 15.33
C ALA A 276 19.83 7.16 15.09
N SER A 277 20.46 7.11 13.92
CA SER A 277 21.39 8.13 13.46
C SER A 277 21.20 8.44 11.98
N ASN A 278 21.40 9.71 11.64
CA ASN A 278 21.29 10.24 10.30
C ASN A 278 22.27 11.40 10.11
N SER A 279 23.05 11.38 9.03
CA SER A 279 24.00 12.44 8.67
C SER A 279 24.96 12.85 9.80
N GLY A 280 25.37 11.88 10.63
CA GLY A 280 26.26 12.09 11.78
C GLY A 280 25.58 12.56 13.08
N THR A 281 24.28 12.87 13.05
CA THR A 281 23.47 13.13 14.24
C THR A 281 22.89 11.83 14.79
N SER A 282 22.66 11.73 16.11
CA SER A 282 22.07 10.55 16.74
C SER A 282 21.05 10.98 17.79
N LEU A 283 19.93 10.26 17.87
CA LEU A 283 18.93 10.43 18.93
C LEU A 283 19.40 9.92 20.29
N GLY A 284 20.52 9.19 20.33
CA GLY A 284 20.89 8.38 21.49
C GLY A 284 19.93 7.22 21.68
N GLN A 285 19.91 6.65 22.88
CA GLN A 285 19.01 5.55 23.22
C GLN A 285 17.62 6.10 23.58
N LYS A 286 16.61 5.68 22.81
CA LYS A 286 15.18 5.98 23.01
C LYS A 286 14.39 4.69 23.21
N GLN A 287 13.24 4.78 23.85
CA GLN A 287 12.28 3.67 23.94
C GLN A 287 11.21 3.86 22.88
N PHE A 288 11.24 3.02 21.84
CA PHE A 288 10.22 3.01 20.81
C PHE A 288 9.18 1.96 21.16
N PHE A 289 7.91 2.27 20.87
CA PHE A 289 6.80 1.34 21.00
C PHE A 289 7.02 0.15 20.07
N PHE A 290 6.76 -1.06 20.54
CA PHE A 290 6.94 -2.28 19.76
C PHE A 290 5.60 -2.80 19.28
N ASP A 291 5.40 -2.70 17.97
CA ASP A 291 4.11 -2.86 17.34
C ASP A 291 4.24 -3.81 16.16
N THR A 292 3.65 -4.99 16.28
CA THR A 292 3.61 -5.97 15.18
C THR A 292 2.50 -5.68 14.16
N GLY A 293 1.55 -4.80 14.48
CA GLY A 293 0.54 -4.30 13.54
C GLY A 293 1.09 -3.21 12.62
N ALA A 294 2.08 -2.45 13.07
CA ALA A 294 2.79 -1.47 12.24
C ALA A 294 3.75 -2.18 11.27
N SER A 295 3.49 -2.06 9.97
CA SER A 295 4.37 -2.62 8.94
C SER A 295 5.62 -1.77 8.69
N VAL A 296 5.57 -0.47 8.99
CA VAL A 296 6.66 0.50 8.81
C VAL A 296 7.05 1.12 10.15
N THR A 297 8.34 1.31 10.39
CA THR A 297 8.85 2.07 11.54
C THR A 297 8.40 3.53 11.49
N VAL A 298 7.93 4.04 12.64
CA VAL A 298 7.51 5.43 12.83
C VAL A 298 8.54 6.19 13.67
N VAL A 299 8.78 7.45 13.33
CA VAL A 299 9.51 8.40 14.15
C VAL A 299 8.60 9.60 14.42
N SER A 300 8.54 10.09 15.65
CA SER A 300 7.78 11.32 15.95
C SER A 300 8.37 12.53 15.22
N GLN A 301 7.56 13.57 14.99
CA GLN A 301 8.00 14.76 14.26
C GLN A 301 9.21 15.43 14.93
N LEU A 302 9.21 15.50 16.26
CA LEU A 302 10.34 16.05 17.02
C LEU A 302 11.62 15.23 16.82
N ASN A 303 11.53 13.90 16.86
CA ASN A 303 12.69 13.04 16.66
C ASN A 303 13.16 13.04 15.20
N ALA A 304 12.25 13.19 14.23
CA ALA A 304 12.61 13.38 12.83
C ALA A 304 13.42 14.68 12.65
N LEU A 305 12.96 15.78 13.25
CA LEU A 305 13.68 17.06 13.23
C LEU A 305 15.07 16.94 13.88
N LEU A 306 15.20 16.22 14.99
CA LEU A 306 16.49 15.95 15.62
C LEU A 306 17.41 15.06 14.78
N LEU A 307 16.85 14.23 13.89
CA LEU A 307 17.60 13.47 12.88
C LEU A 307 17.91 14.30 11.62
N GLY A 308 17.41 15.53 11.53
CA GLY A 308 17.65 16.43 10.41
C GLY A 308 16.59 16.36 9.30
N PHE A 309 15.41 15.81 9.57
CA PHE A 309 14.27 15.82 8.68
C PHE A 309 13.19 16.78 9.19
N ASP A 310 12.90 17.84 8.44
CA ASP A 310 11.83 18.78 8.74
C ASP A 310 10.66 18.55 7.79
N VAL A 311 9.65 17.82 8.25
CA VAL A 311 8.44 17.46 7.49
C VAL A 311 7.64 18.65 6.96
N THR A 312 7.94 19.86 7.42
CA THR A 312 7.26 21.09 6.98
C THR A 312 7.92 21.73 5.76
N ILE A 313 9.20 21.46 5.50
CA ILE A 313 9.98 22.11 4.42
C ILE A 313 10.74 21.12 3.53
N ASP A 314 11.02 19.92 4.02
CA ASP A 314 11.69 18.89 3.26
C ASP A 314 10.67 18.08 2.47
N GLU A 315 10.96 17.84 1.20
CA GLU A 315 10.17 16.92 0.38
C GLU A 315 10.40 15.48 0.85
N PRO A 316 9.32 14.70 1.09
CA PRO A 316 9.45 13.32 1.51
C PRO A 316 10.06 12.46 0.40
N GLU A 317 10.91 11.50 0.78
CA GLU A 317 11.56 10.59 -0.17
C GLU A 317 10.61 9.50 -0.67
N PHE A 318 9.56 9.21 0.09
CA PHE A 318 8.42 8.38 -0.30
C PHE A 318 7.21 8.77 0.54
N SER A 319 6.03 8.34 0.13
CA SER A 319 4.83 8.47 0.96
C SER A 319 4.11 7.15 1.11
N ILE A 320 3.39 6.98 2.21
CA ILE A 320 2.54 5.81 2.44
C ILE A 320 1.24 6.29 3.06
N SER A 321 0.15 5.66 2.66
CA SER A 321 -1.12 5.80 3.37
C SER A 321 -1.16 4.83 4.55
N ILE A 322 -1.61 5.29 5.70
CA ILE A 322 -1.71 4.49 6.92
C ILE A 322 -3.18 4.32 7.27
N VAL A 323 -3.56 3.11 7.61
CA VAL A 323 -4.88 2.83 8.19
C VAL A 323 -4.71 2.66 9.68
N GLY A 324 -5.35 3.51 10.46
CA GLY A 324 -5.37 3.46 11.93
C GLY A 324 -6.79 3.51 12.48
N SER A 325 -6.93 3.57 13.80
CA SER A 325 -8.22 3.55 14.49
C SER A 325 -9.13 4.77 14.22
N GLY A 326 -8.58 5.90 13.78
CA GLY A 326 -9.35 7.06 13.34
C GLY A 326 -9.57 7.13 11.82
N GLY A 327 -9.32 6.04 11.10
CA GLY A 327 -9.47 5.95 9.65
C GLY A 327 -8.14 6.04 8.88
N LEU A 328 -8.24 6.44 7.61
CA LEU A 328 -7.12 6.54 6.69
C LEU A 328 -6.39 7.89 6.84
N ALA A 329 -5.09 7.86 7.10
CA ALA A 329 -4.20 9.00 6.91
C ALA A 329 -3.41 8.81 5.62
N GLU A 330 -3.74 9.60 4.61
CA GLU A 330 -3.05 9.54 3.32
C GLU A 330 -1.79 10.41 3.33
N ASN A 331 -0.82 10.06 2.48
CA ASN A 331 0.39 10.86 2.23
C ASN A 331 1.26 11.12 3.47
N VAL A 332 1.39 10.12 4.35
CA VAL A 332 2.30 10.26 5.50
C VAL A 332 3.74 10.34 4.99
N PRO A 333 4.52 11.38 5.36
CA PRO A 333 5.84 11.61 4.80
C PRO A 333 6.83 10.55 5.28
N GLY A 334 7.58 9.99 4.34
CA GLY A 334 8.59 8.96 4.55
C GLY A 334 10.00 9.43 4.19
N PHE A 335 10.98 8.98 4.98
CA PHE A 335 12.41 9.30 4.82
C PHE A 335 13.28 8.07 5.08
N PHE A 336 14.51 8.09 4.57
CA PHE A 336 15.53 7.10 4.83
C PHE A 336 16.48 7.56 5.94
N VAL A 337 16.39 6.90 7.10
CA VAL A 337 17.36 7.09 8.18
C VAL A 337 18.60 6.24 7.89
N ASP A 338 19.78 6.85 7.91
CA ASP A 338 21.05 6.16 7.62
C ASP A 338 21.21 4.85 8.42
N GLN A 339 20.87 4.87 9.70
CA GLN A 339 21.02 3.71 10.57
C GLN A 339 20.03 3.70 11.73
N ILE A 340 19.43 2.52 11.97
CA ILE A 340 18.68 2.22 13.20
C ILE A 340 19.25 0.96 13.85
N THR A 341 19.49 1.03 15.15
CA THR A 341 20.03 -0.08 15.95
C THR A 341 19.06 -0.47 17.06
N LEU A 342 18.61 -1.73 17.05
CA LEU A 342 17.90 -2.36 18.17
C LEU A 342 18.93 -2.93 19.15
N VAL A 343 18.92 -2.43 20.38
CA VAL A 343 19.87 -2.84 21.42
C VAL A 343 19.50 -4.22 21.94
N ALA A 344 20.42 -5.18 21.82
CA ALA A 344 20.18 -6.57 22.22
C ALA A 344 21.38 -7.22 22.90
N LEU A 345 21.10 -8.04 23.92
CA LEU A 345 22.06 -8.99 24.47
C LEU A 345 22.36 -10.05 23.40
N GLY A 346 23.63 -10.48 23.31
CA GLY A 346 24.07 -11.38 22.24
C GLY A 346 24.37 -10.68 20.89
N GLY A 347 24.34 -9.34 20.86
CA GLY A 347 24.73 -8.51 19.73
C GLY A 347 23.55 -7.74 19.15
N SER A 348 23.66 -6.41 19.08
CA SER A 348 22.62 -5.54 18.54
C SER A 348 22.28 -5.83 17.07
N ILE A 349 21.07 -5.44 16.65
CA ILE A 349 20.66 -5.47 15.24
C ILE A 349 20.79 -4.07 14.69
N THR A 350 21.70 -3.90 13.74
CA THR A 350 21.92 -2.64 13.06
C THR A 350 21.43 -2.76 11.63
N ALA A 351 20.44 -1.95 11.28
CA ALA A 351 19.93 -1.78 9.95
C ALA A 351 20.42 -0.45 9.37
N THR A 352 20.62 -0.39 8.06
CA THR A 352 21.06 0.82 7.35
C THR A 352 20.11 1.17 6.23
N ASN A 353 20.04 2.45 5.88
CA ASN A 353 19.11 2.97 4.88
C ASN A 353 17.67 2.51 5.19
N VAL A 354 17.21 2.86 6.39
CA VAL A 354 15.97 2.38 6.96
C VAL A 354 14.84 3.32 6.57
N PRO A 355 13.82 2.85 5.83
CA PRO A 355 12.62 3.62 5.58
C PRO A 355 11.86 3.80 6.90
N VAL A 356 11.58 5.05 7.23
CA VAL A 356 10.72 5.43 8.34
C VAL A 356 9.67 6.40 7.84
N ILE A 357 8.54 6.42 8.52
CA ILE A 357 7.53 7.45 8.35
C ILE A 357 7.53 8.39 9.53
N VAL A 358 7.19 9.64 9.28
CA VAL A 358 7.17 10.67 10.33
C VAL A 358 5.72 11.00 10.68
N LEU A 359 5.33 10.61 11.89
CA LEU A 359 3.98 10.80 12.41
C LEU A 359 4.01 10.88 13.94
N ASP A 360 3.28 11.84 14.48
CA ASP A 360 3.03 11.90 15.92
C ASP A 360 1.88 10.95 16.26
N VAL A 361 2.20 9.89 16.99
CA VAL A 361 1.24 8.89 17.43
C VAL A 361 1.07 9.00 18.95
N THR A 362 -0.17 9.13 19.40
CA THR A 362 -0.50 9.13 20.83
C THR A 362 -0.08 7.81 21.47
N ASP A 363 0.56 7.87 22.63
CA ASP A 363 0.89 6.68 23.43
C ASP A 363 -0.40 6.07 24.00
N PRO A 364 -0.80 4.86 23.58
CA PRO A 364 -2.03 4.24 24.06
C PRO A 364 -1.96 3.88 25.57
N SER A 365 -0.75 3.79 26.14
CA SER A 365 -0.53 3.54 27.55
C SER A 365 -0.48 4.82 28.40
N ASP A 366 -0.32 5.98 27.76
CA ASP A 366 -0.32 7.30 28.37
C ASP A 366 -0.92 8.35 27.40
N PRO A 367 -2.27 8.40 27.28
CA PRO A 367 -2.97 9.12 26.21
C PRO A 367 -2.77 10.64 26.13
N GLY A 368 -1.97 11.22 27.04
CA GLY A 368 -1.56 12.63 27.00
C GLY A 368 -0.21 12.88 26.31
N ASN A 369 0.52 11.83 25.94
CA ASN A 369 1.88 11.90 25.41
C ASN A 369 2.00 11.28 24.01
N ILE A 370 3.03 11.69 23.28
CA ILE A 370 3.39 11.15 21.95
C ILE A 370 4.52 10.14 22.15
N VAL A 371 4.43 8.98 21.51
CA VAL A 371 5.52 8.00 21.53
C VAL A 371 6.76 8.54 20.84
N GLU A 372 7.94 8.19 21.33
CA GLU A 372 9.22 8.60 20.69
C GLU A 372 9.33 8.05 19.25
N GLY A 373 8.72 6.90 19.00
CA GLY A 373 8.65 6.22 17.71
C GLY A 373 8.06 4.82 17.86
N ILE A 374 7.89 4.13 16.74
CA ILE A 374 7.34 2.76 16.68
C ILE A 374 8.31 1.86 15.92
N VAL A 375 8.68 0.71 16.50
CA VAL A 375 9.38 -0.37 15.81
C VAL A 375 8.35 -1.22 15.08
N GLY A 376 8.19 -0.97 13.78
CA GLY A 376 7.37 -1.80 12.89
C GLY A 376 8.09 -3.06 12.42
N THR A 377 7.35 -3.90 11.70
CA THR A 377 7.84 -5.20 11.23
C THR A 377 8.87 -5.10 10.11
N ASN A 378 9.01 -3.96 9.42
CA ASN A 378 10.04 -3.76 8.41
C ASN A 378 11.46 -3.94 8.98
N LEU A 379 11.75 -3.39 10.16
CA LEU A 379 13.02 -3.58 10.87
C LEU A 379 13.29 -5.05 11.28
N LEU A 380 12.23 -5.86 11.35
CA LEU A 380 12.28 -7.28 11.70
C LEU A 380 12.11 -8.18 10.47
N ALA A 381 11.99 -7.60 9.28
CA ALA A 381 11.79 -8.35 8.05
C ALA A 381 12.92 -9.36 7.87
N ARG A 382 12.57 -10.51 7.28
CA ARG A 382 13.51 -11.60 6.98
C ARG A 382 14.15 -12.23 8.23
N ARG A 383 13.65 -12.00 9.44
CA ARG A 383 14.18 -12.59 10.69
C ARG A 383 13.09 -13.31 11.46
N ASN A 384 13.43 -14.44 12.06
CA ASN A 384 12.55 -15.08 13.03
C ASN A 384 12.54 -14.27 14.32
N VAL A 385 11.36 -14.15 14.91
CA VAL A 385 11.11 -13.35 16.11
C VAL A 385 10.41 -14.24 17.14
N VAL A 386 10.82 -14.17 18.40
CA VAL A 386 10.03 -14.70 19.53
C VAL A 386 9.81 -13.58 20.52
N ILE A 387 8.55 -13.26 20.76
CA ILE A 387 8.13 -12.28 21.77
C ILE A 387 7.78 -13.09 23.01
N ASP A 388 8.58 -12.98 24.07
CA ASP A 388 8.31 -13.61 25.37
C ASP A 388 8.01 -12.51 26.40
N PRO A 389 6.73 -12.14 26.57
CA PRO A 389 6.32 -10.98 27.35
C PRO A 389 6.47 -11.18 28.86
N ASN A 390 6.41 -12.42 29.36
CA ASN A 390 6.54 -12.71 30.79
C ASN A 390 7.16 -14.11 31.05
N PRO A 391 8.46 -14.29 30.80
CA PRO A 391 9.12 -15.58 30.95
C PRO A 391 9.06 -16.16 32.37
N SER A 392 9.04 -15.28 33.39
CA SER A 392 9.06 -15.67 34.80
C SER A 392 7.85 -16.46 35.27
N THR A 393 6.69 -16.34 34.62
CA THR A 393 5.47 -17.10 34.98
C THR A 393 5.44 -18.50 34.35
N GLY A 394 6.30 -18.75 33.35
CA GLY A 394 6.37 -20.01 32.60
C GLY A 394 7.55 -20.93 32.94
N GLY A 395 8.36 -20.56 33.94
CA GLY A 395 9.43 -21.42 34.46
C GLY A 395 10.79 -21.30 33.73
N GLY A 396 10.99 -20.33 32.84
CA GLY A 396 12.27 -20.11 32.13
C GLY A 396 12.57 -18.63 31.90
N GLY A 397 13.84 -18.21 32.02
CA GLY A 397 14.27 -16.82 31.81
C GLY A 397 13.88 -15.84 32.93
N ALA A 398 14.68 -14.79 33.16
CA ALA A 398 14.49 -13.86 34.29
C ALA A 398 13.78 -12.54 33.92
N SER A 399 13.62 -12.22 32.63
CA SER A 399 13.09 -10.92 32.19
C SER A 399 12.39 -10.99 30.83
N PRO A 400 11.38 -10.16 30.55
CA PRO A 400 10.76 -10.06 29.22
C PRO A 400 11.78 -9.78 28.11
N GLY A 401 11.47 -10.21 26.89
CA GLY A 401 12.33 -9.89 25.75
C GLY A 401 11.80 -10.33 24.40
N VAL A 402 12.39 -9.72 23.37
CA VAL A 402 12.18 -10.10 21.97
C VAL A 402 13.46 -10.76 21.48
N TYR A 403 13.37 -12.05 21.15
CA TYR A 403 14.46 -12.81 20.57
C TYR A 403 14.43 -12.66 19.05
N ILE A 404 15.55 -12.29 18.44
CA ILE A 404 15.59 -11.94 17.02
C ILE A 404 16.76 -12.66 16.32
N SER A 405 16.44 -13.51 15.34
CA SER A 405 17.45 -14.30 14.63
C SER A 405 18.31 -13.46 13.69
N ASP A 406 19.35 -14.08 13.14
CA ASP A 406 19.97 -13.61 11.90
C ASP A 406 18.98 -13.70 10.73
N PRO A 407 19.21 -12.98 9.61
CA PRO A 407 18.33 -13.08 8.46
C PRO A 407 18.22 -14.52 7.97
N VAL A 408 17.00 -14.95 7.66
CA VAL A 408 16.67 -16.32 7.19
C VAL A 408 16.55 -16.40 5.67
N THR A 409 16.70 -15.26 5.00
CA THR A 409 16.70 -15.15 3.54
C THR A 409 18.11 -15.24 2.96
N THR A 410 18.21 -15.64 1.69
CA THR A 410 19.46 -15.73 0.93
C THR A 410 19.41 -14.84 -0.31
N ASN A 411 20.56 -14.30 -0.72
CA ASN A 411 20.64 -13.46 -1.92
C ASN A 411 20.68 -14.30 -3.20
N PHE A 412 19.80 -14.00 -4.15
CA PHE A 412 19.79 -14.54 -5.50
C PHE A 412 20.08 -13.41 -6.48
N THR A 413 21.26 -13.43 -7.09
CA THR A 413 21.68 -12.39 -8.04
C THR A 413 21.57 -12.95 -9.46
N TRP A 414 20.96 -12.18 -10.35
CA TRP A 414 20.92 -12.45 -11.78
C TRP A 414 22.33 -12.38 -12.36
N VAL A 415 22.74 -13.42 -13.09
CA VAL A 415 24.10 -13.52 -13.67
C VAL A 415 24.11 -13.75 -15.18
N SER A 416 22.94 -13.89 -15.79
CA SER A 416 22.86 -14.10 -17.24
C SER A 416 23.26 -12.84 -18.00
N ALA A 417 24.27 -12.96 -18.88
CA ALA A 417 24.69 -11.92 -19.82
C ALA A 417 23.94 -11.99 -21.17
N SER A 418 23.00 -12.92 -21.32
CA SER A 418 22.18 -13.03 -22.54
C SER A 418 21.19 -11.87 -22.63
N SER A 419 20.80 -11.50 -23.85
CA SER A 419 19.74 -10.50 -24.10
C SER A 419 18.37 -10.95 -23.55
N ALA A 420 18.14 -12.25 -23.47
CA ALA A 420 17.01 -12.83 -22.74
C ALA A 420 17.41 -14.16 -22.11
N ALA A 421 16.95 -14.42 -20.89
CA ALA A 421 17.05 -15.74 -20.26
C ALA A 421 15.83 -16.04 -19.38
N PRO A 422 15.47 -17.32 -19.19
CA PRO A 422 14.35 -17.69 -18.32
C PRO A 422 14.66 -17.42 -16.85
N TRP A 423 13.71 -16.85 -16.12
CA TRP A 423 13.73 -16.73 -14.66
C TRP A 423 13.88 -18.12 -14.00
N SER A 424 13.21 -19.12 -14.56
CA SER A 424 13.18 -20.49 -14.03
C SER A 424 14.45 -21.31 -14.31
N ALA A 425 15.43 -20.75 -15.05
CA ALA A 425 16.67 -21.45 -15.32
C ALA A 425 17.66 -21.20 -14.17
N GLY A 426 18.10 -22.26 -13.48
CA GLY A 426 19.12 -22.13 -12.42
C GLY A 426 20.45 -21.53 -12.90
N GLY A 427 20.77 -21.63 -14.19
CA GLY A 427 21.93 -20.96 -14.79
C GLY A 427 21.78 -19.44 -14.94
N SER A 428 20.60 -18.88 -14.73
CA SER A 428 20.36 -17.43 -14.72
C SER A 428 20.77 -16.77 -13.41
N TRP A 429 21.03 -17.56 -12.35
CA TRP A 429 21.27 -17.08 -11.00
C TRP A 429 22.66 -17.49 -10.49
N ASN A 430 23.18 -16.73 -9.53
CA ASN A 430 24.44 -17.02 -8.83
C ASN A 430 24.41 -18.34 -8.03
N ALA A 431 23.21 -18.85 -7.73
CA ALA A 431 22.97 -20.17 -7.21
C ALA A 431 22.42 -21.05 -8.34
N ALA A 432 22.82 -22.31 -8.42
CA ALA A 432 22.26 -23.29 -9.37
C ALA A 432 20.83 -23.74 -8.97
N ALA A 433 19.96 -22.77 -8.66
CA ALA A 433 18.60 -22.89 -8.18
C ALA A 433 17.80 -21.65 -8.61
N THR A 434 16.49 -21.66 -8.44
CA THR A 434 15.61 -20.52 -8.73
C THR A 434 15.18 -19.82 -7.44
N PRO A 435 14.90 -18.50 -7.50
CA PRO A 435 14.34 -17.77 -6.37
C PRO A 435 13.04 -18.39 -5.82
N ASN A 436 12.83 -18.23 -4.52
CA ASN A 436 11.61 -18.61 -3.81
C ASN A 436 11.29 -17.56 -2.71
N TYR A 437 10.28 -17.80 -1.86
CA TYR A 437 9.89 -16.85 -0.80
C TYR A 437 10.95 -16.55 0.28
N LEU A 438 12.10 -17.25 0.26
CA LEU A 438 13.27 -16.97 1.10
C LEU A 438 14.43 -16.32 0.31
N SER A 439 14.19 -15.90 -0.92
CA SER A 439 15.19 -15.28 -1.80
C SER A 439 15.03 -13.76 -1.84
N VAL A 440 16.09 -13.03 -1.46
CA VAL A 440 16.24 -11.62 -1.80
C VAL A 440 16.85 -11.55 -3.20
N THR A 441 16.05 -11.17 -4.18
CA THR A 441 16.38 -11.34 -5.59
C THR A 441 16.86 -10.03 -6.20
N ARG A 442 18.09 -10.01 -6.71
CA ARG A 442 18.72 -8.87 -7.39
C ARG A 442 18.77 -9.12 -8.88
N VAL A 443 17.99 -8.38 -9.64
CA VAL A 443 17.86 -8.47 -11.10
C VAL A 443 18.50 -7.24 -11.73
N GLU A 444 19.82 -7.26 -11.79
CA GLU A 444 20.62 -6.14 -12.27
C GLU A 444 21.14 -6.45 -13.68
N HIS A 445 21.25 -5.42 -14.51
CA HIS A 445 21.92 -5.51 -15.80
C HIS A 445 23.36 -6.02 -15.61
N VAL A 446 23.75 -7.01 -16.40
CA VAL A 446 25.05 -7.68 -16.30
C VAL A 446 26.00 -7.16 -17.38
N ALA A 447 25.58 -7.21 -18.65
CA ALA A 447 26.43 -6.84 -19.79
C ALA A 447 25.64 -6.66 -21.08
N GLY A 448 26.28 -6.06 -22.09
CA GLY A 448 25.73 -5.92 -23.44
C GLY A 448 24.69 -4.80 -23.56
N GLY A 449 23.73 -4.99 -24.45
CA GLY A 449 22.56 -4.11 -24.62
C GLY A 449 21.48 -4.43 -23.58
N ASP A 450 20.23 -4.13 -23.91
CA ASP A 450 19.10 -4.45 -23.05
C ASP A 450 18.99 -5.96 -22.78
N GLN A 451 18.61 -6.29 -21.55
CA GLN A 451 18.50 -7.67 -21.08
C GLN A 451 17.12 -7.95 -20.51
N ARG A 452 16.64 -9.19 -20.67
CA ARG A 452 15.30 -9.63 -20.20
C ARG A 452 15.37 -10.89 -19.35
N ALA A 453 14.85 -10.83 -18.13
CA ALA A 453 14.50 -11.97 -17.31
C ALA A 453 13.06 -12.38 -17.62
N VAL A 454 12.88 -13.52 -18.29
CA VAL A 454 11.58 -13.98 -18.79
C VAL A 454 10.90 -14.86 -17.74
N VAL A 455 9.79 -14.38 -17.20
CA VAL A 455 8.96 -15.07 -16.21
C VAL A 455 7.90 -15.90 -16.93
N THR A 456 7.88 -17.20 -16.66
CA THR A 456 6.85 -18.13 -17.14
C THR A 456 6.27 -18.93 -15.98
N GLY A 457 4.98 -19.30 -16.09
CA GLY A 457 4.28 -19.99 -15.01
C GLY A 457 4.27 -19.19 -13.71
N GLN A 458 4.32 -19.88 -12.57
CA GLN A 458 4.32 -19.27 -11.24
C GLN A 458 5.76 -19.16 -10.75
N GLN A 459 6.25 -17.93 -10.54
CA GLN A 459 7.57 -17.66 -9.98
C GLN A 459 7.45 -16.91 -8.65
N GLN A 460 8.45 -17.05 -7.80
CA GLN A 460 8.40 -16.60 -6.41
C GLN A 460 9.69 -15.90 -6.01
N ALA A 461 9.58 -14.92 -5.13
CA ALA A 461 10.71 -14.29 -4.44
C ALA A 461 10.28 -13.85 -3.04
N SER A 462 11.23 -13.63 -2.12
CA SER A 462 10.92 -12.87 -0.90
C SER A 462 10.71 -11.41 -1.27
N GLU A 463 11.66 -10.86 -2.00
CA GLU A 463 11.69 -9.45 -2.42
C GLU A 463 12.53 -9.33 -3.69
N ILE A 464 12.24 -8.32 -4.50
CA ILE A 464 12.93 -8.10 -5.79
C ILE A 464 13.51 -6.69 -5.82
N PHE A 465 14.77 -6.57 -6.21
CA PHE A 465 15.45 -5.33 -6.55
C PHE A 465 15.91 -5.41 -7.99
N ALA A 466 15.44 -4.53 -8.85
CA ALA A 466 15.85 -4.50 -10.25
C ALA A 466 16.55 -3.18 -10.59
N LYS A 467 17.57 -3.25 -11.45
CA LYS A 467 18.36 -2.08 -11.88
C LYS A 467 18.86 -2.23 -13.31
N GLY A 468 18.80 -1.15 -14.09
CA GLY A 468 19.39 -1.08 -15.43
C GLY A 468 20.91 -0.93 -15.41
N GLY A 469 21.49 -0.85 -16.60
CA GLY A 469 22.93 -0.64 -16.81
C GLY A 469 23.32 0.82 -16.64
N THR A 470 24.61 1.07 -16.36
CA THR A 470 25.12 2.43 -16.10
C THR A 470 25.19 3.33 -17.35
N ALA A 471 25.01 2.77 -18.56
CA ALA A 471 24.94 3.54 -19.80
C ALA A 471 23.48 3.67 -20.32
N GLY A 472 22.48 3.46 -19.46
CA GLY A 472 21.07 3.58 -19.79
C GLY A 472 20.43 2.31 -20.36
N GLN A 473 21.14 1.17 -20.32
CA GLN A 473 20.56 -0.10 -20.76
C GLN A 473 19.43 -0.55 -19.83
N ARG A 474 18.40 -1.16 -20.40
CA ARG A 474 17.28 -1.69 -19.65
C ARG A 474 17.57 -3.08 -19.09
N MET A 475 17.14 -3.31 -17.86
CA MET A 475 16.96 -4.66 -17.31
C MET A 475 15.47 -4.91 -17.11
N THR A 476 14.91 -5.79 -17.94
CA THR A 476 13.46 -6.04 -17.97
C THR A 476 13.12 -7.35 -17.27
N ILE A 477 12.16 -7.33 -16.35
CA ILE A 477 11.45 -8.52 -15.87
C ILE A 477 10.18 -8.63 -16.71
N ALA A 478 10.16 -9.57 -17.65
CA ALA A 478 9.07 -9.75 -18.59
C ALA A 478 8.10 -10.84 -18.09
N ILE A 479 6.87 -10.44 -17.74
CA ILE A 479 5.83 -11.32 -17.20
C ILE A 479 4.76 -11.52 -18.28
N GLY A 480 4.83 -12.66 -18.96
CA GLY A 480 3.94 -12.99 -20.07
C GLY A 480 2.56 -13.50 -19.65
N ALA A 481 1.72 -13.75 -20.64
CA ALA A 481 0.34 -14.19 -20.43
C ALA A 481 0.30 -15.52 -19.66
N GLY A 482 -0.54 -15.57 -18.62
CA GLY A 482 -0.67 -16.73 -17.73
C GLY A 482 0.52 -16.95 -16.78
N ALA A 483 1.54 -16.08 -16.82
CA ALA A 483 2.61 -16.07 -15.83
C ALA A 483 2.24 -15.16 -14.65
N LYS A 484 2.70 -15.53 -13.45
CA LYS A 484 2.56 -14.76 -12.22
C LYS A 484 3.89 -14.73 -11.49
N LEU A 485 4.36 -13.54 -11.12
CA LEU A 485 5.50 -13.35 -10.23
C LEU A 485 4.99 -12.90 -8.87
N THR A 486 5.21 -13.71 -7.84
CA THR A 486 4.70 -13.48 -6.50
C THR A 486 5.84 -13.15 -5.53
N THR A 487 5.81 -12.00 -4.84
CA THR A 487 6.78 -11.67 -3.79
C THR A 487 6.18 -11.79 -2.40
N PHE A 488 6.95 -12.19 -1.39
CA PHE A 488 6.46 -12.21 -0.01
C PHE A 488 6.36 -10.79 0.59
N SER A 489 7.35 -9.93 0.31
CA SER A 489 7.41 -8.53 0.70
C SER A 489 7.29 -7.68 -0.57
N GLY A 490 8.24 -6.78 -0.87
CA GLY A 490 8.13 -5.82 -1.95
C GLY A 490 8.83 -6.15 -3.27
N THR A 491 8.67 -5.24 -4.22
CA THR A 491 9.42 -5.14 -5.47
C THR A 491 9.90 -3.70 -5.65
N THR A 492 11.19 -3.50 -5.90
CA THR A 492 11.79 -2.17 -6.14
C THR A 492 12.39 -2.10 -7.55
N LEU A 493 12.02 -1.07 -8.31
CA LEU A 493 12.52 -0.79 -9.65
C LEU A 493 13.38 0.48 -9.64
N GLU A 494 14.69 0.32 -9.66
CA GLU A 494 15.61 1.45 -9.79
C GLU A 494 15.75 1.91 -11.25
N THR A 495 16.52 2.99 -11.47
CA THR A 495 16.80 3.54 -12.80
C THR A 495 17.18 2.47 -13.83
N GLY A 496 16.47 2.49 -14.96
CA GLY A 496 16.66 1.55 -16.08
C GLY A 496 16.11 0.15 -15.84
N ALA A 497 15.52 -0.14 -14.67
CA ALA A 497 14.75 -1.35 -14.45
C ALA A 497 13.36 -1.22 -15.09
N VAL A 498 12.86 -2.31 -15.65
CA VAL A 498 11.53 -2.38 -16.26
C VAL A 498 10.81 -3.63 -15.77
N ILE A 499 9.56 -3.48 -15.32
CA ILE A 499 8.60 -4.60 -15.33
C ILE A 499 7.72 -4.41 -16.55
N GLU A 500 7.72 -5.42 -17.42
CA GLU A 500 6.89 -5.46 -18.62
C GLU A 500 5.83 -6.56 -18.44
N LEU A 501 4.56 -6.17 -18.44
CA LEU A 501 3.43 -7.10 -18.39
C LEU A 501 2.87 -7.33 -19.79
N THR A 502 2.64 -8.60 -20.14
CA THR A 502 1.91 -8.99 -21.36
C THR A 502 0.76 -9.91 -20.99
N ASN A 503 -0.29 -9.34 -20.40
CA ASN A 503 -1.38 -10.04 -19.71
C ASN A 503 -0.89 -10.97 -18.58
N GLY A 504 0.24 -10.60 -17.97
CA GLY A 504 0.82 -11.28 -16.81
C GLY A 504 0.39 -10.64 -15.50
N VAL A 505 0.75 -11.27 -14.39
CA VAL A 505 0.45 -10.78 -13.04
C VAL A 505 1.73 -10.55 -12.25
N LEU A 506 1.95 -9.32 -11.78
CA LEU A 506 2.84 -9.06 -10.65
C LEU A 506 1.98 -9.05 -9.38
N ASP A 507 2.34 -9.86 -8.40
CA ASP A 507 1.61 -9.95 -7.14
C ASP A 507 2.60 -9.77 -5.98
N THR A 508 2.59 -8.58 -5.40
CA THR A 508 3.61 -8.12 -4.45
C THR A 508 2.94 -7.51 -3.23
N GLN A 509 3.62 -7.34 -2.10
CA GLN A 509 3.02 -6.60 -0.99
C GLN A 509 3.05 -5.09 -1.28
N TYR A 510 4.17 -4.61 -1.83
CA TYR A 510 4.44 -3.20 -2.11
C TYR A 510 5.28 -3.08 -3.38
N LEU A 511 4.94 -2.14 -4.27
CA LEU A 511 5.73 -1.84 -5.46
C LEU A 511 6.33 -0.44 -5.35
N ASP A 512 7.65 -0.35 -5.40
CA ASP A 512 8.43 0.89 -5.30
C ASP A 512 9.14 1.17 -6.62
N ILE A 513 8.78 2.22 -7.35
CA ILE A 513 9.35 2.54 -8.66
C ILE A 513 10.21 3.81 -8.54
N ARG A 514 11.53 3.63 -8.40
CA ARG A 514 12.54 4.68 -8.19
C ARG A 514 13.35 4.98 -9.45
N GLY A 515 12.75 5.70 -10.38
CA GLY A 515 13.35 5.92 -11.71
C GLY A 515 13.27 4.71 -12.65
N GLY A 516 12.68 3.60 -12.19
CA GLY A 516 12.33 2.46 -13.03
C GLY A 516 11.03 2.69 -13.82
N ARG A 517 10.56 1.64 -14.48
CA ARG A 517 9.35 1.67 -15.32
C ARG A 517 8.47 0.44 -15.10
N LEU A 518 7.17 0.65 -14.95
CA LEU A 518 6.15 -0.38 -15.10
C LEU A 518 5.40 -0.14 -16.42
N GLU A 519 5.38 -1.13 -17.30
CA GLU A 519 4.79 -0.99 -18.63
C GLU A 519 3.98 -2.20 -19.09
N GLY A 520 3.10 -1.97 -20.07
CA GLY A 520 2.37 -2.99 -20.79
C GLY A 520 0.94 -3.18 -20.30
N THR A 521 0.45 -4.42 -20.43
CA THR A 521 -0.95 -4.78 -20.14
C THR A 521 -0.96 -5.91 -19.13
N GLY A 522 -1.79 -5.84 -18.09
CA GLY A 522 -1.86 -6.90 -17.09
C GLY A 522 -2.31 -6.39 -15.73
N LEU A 523 -2.02 -7.17 -14.70
CA LEU A 523 -2.43 -6.89 -13.33
C LEU A 523 -1.22 -6.75 -12.40
N VAL A 524 -1.21 -5.68 -11.61
CA VAL A 524 -0.40 -5.57 -10.40
C VAL A 524 -1.33 -5.68 -9.20
N ARG A 525 -1.17 -6.73 -8.40
CA ARG A 525 -1.83 -6.87 -7.11
C ARG A 525 -0.88 -6.46 -6.00
N THR A 526 -1.37 -5.65 -5.08
CA THR A 526 -0.64 -5.22 -3.89
C THR A 526 -1.34 -5.65 -2.59
N GLY A 527 -0.58 -5.68 -1.49
CA GLY A 527 -1.11 -5.94 -0.15
C GLY A 527 -1.06 -7.39 0.31
N SER A 528 -1.75 -7.64 1.42
CA SER A 528 -1.90 -8.95 2.03
C SER A 528 -3.30 -9.06 2.62
N GLY A 529 -4.12 -9.97 2.06
CA GLY A 529 -5.47 -10.22 2.53
C GLY A 529 -6.35 -8.98 2.63
N PRO A 530 -6.96 -8.69 3.80
CA PRO A 530 -7.81 -7.53 3.98
C PRO A 530 -7.06 -6.19 4.03
N ILE A 531 -5.72 -6.19 4.02
CA ILE A 531 -4.91 -4.98 4.08
C ILE A 531 -4.36 -4.70 2.69
N ASP A 532 -4.84 -3.64 2.05
CA ASP A 532 -4.36 -3.23 0.74
C ASP A 532 -2.93 -2.68 0.78
N GLY A 533 -2.15 -3.01 -0.24
CA GLY A 533 -0.80 -2.49 -0.42
C GLY A 533 -0.79 -1.16 -1.13
N GLN A 534 0.38 -0.80 -1.66
CA GLN A 534 0.57 0.42 -2.42
C GLN A 534 1.54 0.20 -3.59
N VAL A 535 1.23 0.84 -4.71
CA VAL A 535 2.16 1.14 -5.81
C VAL A 535 2.62 2.59 -5.63
N GLU A 536 3.90 2.76 -5.35
CA GLU A 536 4.57 4.05 -5.17
C GLU A 536 5.49 4.34 -6.35
N VAL A 537 5.31 5.50 -6.97
CA VAL A 537 6.11 5.94 -8.11
C VAL A 537 6.92 7.17 -7.73
N ILE A 538 8.23 6.97 -7.53
CA ILE A 538 9.20 8.01 -7.15
C ILE A 538 10.12 8.25 -8.34
N ALA A 539 9.92 9.36 -9.05
CA ALA A 539 10.69 9.66 -10.26
C ALA A 539 10.62 8.56 -11.36
N GLY A 540 9.66 7.64 -11.25
CA GLY A 540 9.48 6.50 -12.15
C GLY A 540 8.43 6.75 -13.23
N ILE A 541 8.25 5.75 -14.10
CA ILE A 541 7.28 5.83 -15.20
C ILE A 541 6.26 4.69 -15.11
N ILE A 542 4.98 5.04 -15.25
CA ILE A 542 3.89 4.11 -15.54
C ILE A 542 3.47 4.30 -16.99
N ALA A 543 3.42 3.22 -17.77
CA ALA A 543 3.02 3.27 -19.17
C ALA A 543 2.16 2.07 -19.55
N PRO A 544 0.83 2.16 -19.41
CA PRO A 544 -0.06 1.15 -19.96
C PRO A 544 0.20 0.98 -21.46
N GLY A 545 -0.03 -0.22 -21.98
CA GLY A 545 -0.06 -0.46 -23.43
C GLY A 545 1.27 -0.60 -24.16
N ALA A 546 2.41 -0.14 -23.63
CA ALA A 546 3.82 -0.27 -24.10
C ALA A 546 4.13 -0.41 -25.62
N ALA A 547 3.59 -1.42 -26.31
CA ALA A 547 3.71 -1.66 -27.75
C ALA A 547 2.49 -1.21 -28.59
N GLY A 548 1.50 -0.57 -27.96
CA GLY A 548 0.23 -0.14 -28.55
C GLY A 548 -0.69 0.42 -27.47
N ALA A 549 -2.01 0.26 -27.63
CA ALA A 549 -2.97 0.54 -26.58
C ALA A 549 -3.12 -0.66 -25.64
N GLY A 550 -3.38 -0.41 -24.35
CA GLY A 550 -3.60 -1.47 -23.37
C GLY A 550 -4.20 -1.01 -22.04
N VAL A 551 -4.57 -2.00 -21.23
CA VAL A 551 -5.07 -1.80 -19.87
C VAL A 551 -4.06 -2.32 -18.85
N LEU A 552 -3.63 -1.45 -17.95
CA LEU A 552 -2.89 -1.82 -16.76
C LEU A 552 -3.81 -1.67 -15.56
N THR A 553 -4.03 -2.75 -14.81
CA THR A 553 -4.83 -2.74 -13.59
C THR A 553 -3.93 -2.80 -12.37
N LEU A 554 -4.17 -1.91 -11.40
CA LEU A 554 -3.55 -1.90 -10.09
C LEU A 554 -4.63 -2.22 -9.04
N GLU A 555 -4.49 -3.34 -8.34
CA GLU A 555 -5.32 -3.65 -7.16
C GLU A 555 -4.58 -3.19 -5.90
N GLY A 556 -5.17 -2.22 -5.20
CA GLY A 556 -4.61 -1.52 -4.05
C GLY A 556 -4.35 -0.04 -4.31
N ARG A 557 -3.64 0.61 -3.39
CA ARG A 557 -3.45 2.06 -3.41
C ARG A 557 -2.40 2.48 -4.44
N TYR A 558 -2.56 3.68 -4.99
CA TYR A 558 -1.63 4.25 -5.97
C TYR A 558 -1.18 5.64 -5.55
N ALA A 559 0.13 5.85 -5.51
CA ALA A 559 0.71 7.16 -5.23
C ALA A 559 1.72 7.52 -6.32
N HIS A 560 1.38 8.58 -7.05
CA HIS A 560 2.20 9.14 -8.12
C HIS A 560 2.97 10.35 -7.58
N GLY A 561 4.28 10.21 -7.46
CA GLY A 561 5.16 11.24 -6.90
C GLY A 561 5.39 12.43 -7.82
N GLU A 562 5.99 13.50 -7.29
CA GLU A 562 6.16 14.77 -8.01
C GLU A 562 7.07 14.69 -9.23
N ASN A 563 8.01 13.75 -9.22
CA ASN A 563 8.93 13.53 -10.34
C ASN A 563 8.49 12.36 -11.23
N ALA A 564 7.35 11.73 -10.93
CA ALA A 564 6.85 10.58 -11.68
C ALA A 564 6.14 11.01 -12.97
N LEU A 565 6.07 10.07 -13.92
CA LEU A 565 5.41 10.24 -15.21
C LEU A 565 4.39 9.12 -15.47
N LEU A 566 3.17 9.49 -15.81
CA LEU A 566 2.19 8.60 -16.44
C LEU A 566 2.19 8.86 -17.95
N GLU A 567 2.45 7.83 -18.75
CA GLU A 567 2.35 7.86 -20.21
C GLU A 567 1.04 7.21 -20.69
N ILE A 568 0.33 7.86 -21.60
CA ILE A 568 -0.92 7.39 -22.20
C ILE A 568 -0.87 7.57 -23.72
N GLY A 569 -1.19 6.53 -24.47
CA GLY A 569 -1.35 6.52 -25.91
C GLY A 569 -2.82 6.54 -26.34
N LEU A 570 -3.17 7.42 -27.29
CA LEU A 570 -4.48 7.49 -27.92
C LEU A 570 -4.40 7.11 -29.40
N GLY A 571 -5.00 5.99 -29.77
CA GLY A 571 -5.01 5.44 -31.13
C GLY A 571 -6.41 5.30 -31.76
N GLY A 572 -7.45 5.65 -31.01
CA GLY A 572 -8.88 5.54 -31.34
C GLY A 572 -9.71 5.79 -30.08
N VAL A 573 -11.02 5.54 -30.12
CA VAL A 573 -11.96 5.89 -29.03
C VAL A 573 -12.37 4.70 -28.15
N THR A 574 -11.82 3.52 -28.41
CA THR A 574 -12.12 2.30 -27.64
C THR A 574 -11.05 2.04 -26.57
N ALA A 575 -11.45 2.05 -25.30
CA ALA A 575 -10.56 1.82 -24.16
C ALA A 575 -9.85 0.47 -24.25
N GLY A 576 -8.57 0.45 -23.90
CA GLY A 576 -7.76 -0.76 -23.76
C GLY A 576 -7.34 -1.44 -25.07
N THR A 577 -8.02 -1.17 -26.19
CA THR A 577 -7.67 -1.71 -27.50
C THR A 577 -7.22 -0.65 -28.49
N GLU A 578 -7.73 0.58 -28.35
CA GLU A 578 -7.34 1.71 -29.19
C GLU A 578 -6.68 2.84 -28.39
N TYR A 579 -6.96 2.96 -27.10
CA TYR A 579 -6.22 3.87 -26.21
C TYR A 579 -5.88 3.24 -24.86
N ASP A 580 -4.89 3.80 -24.18
CA ASP A 580 -4.37 3.33 -22.90
C ASP A 580 -5.28 3.65 -21.72
N GLN A 581 -5.42 2.69 -20.81
CA GLN A 581 -6.15 2.88 -19.56
C GLN A 581 -5.36 2.34 -18.37
N LEU A 582 -5.27 3.16 -17.32
CA LEU A 582 -4.80 2.75 -16.00
C LEU A 582 -6.01 2.59 -15.08
N LEU A 583 -6.29 1.37 -14.64
CA LEU A 583 -7.40 1.07 -13.73
C LEU A 583 -6.86 0.90 -12.32
N ILE A 584 -7.28 1.75 -11.37
CA ILE A 584 -6.92 1.61 -9.96
C ILE A 584 -8.15 1.13 -9.20
N ASP A 585 -8.05 -0.06 -8.63
CA ASP A 585 -8.99 -0.63 -7.67
C ASP A 585 -8.51 -0.29 -6.25
N GLY A 586 -8.72 0.98 -5.90
CA GLY A 586 -8.26 1.61 -4.65
C GLY A 586 -8.17 3.14 -4.74
N SER A 587 -7.61 3.78 -3.71
CA SER A 587 -7.37 5.23 -3.70
C SER A 587 -6.13 5.62 -4.52
N ALA A 588 -6.19 6.81 -5.14
CA ALA A 588 -5.14 7.36 -5.99
C ALA A 588 -4.71 8.75 -5.51
N VAL A 589 -3.41 8.95 -5.27
CA VAL A 589 -2.82 10.27 -5.09
C VAL A 589 -2.05 10.65 -6.34
N LEU A 590 -2.46 11.77 -6.95
CA LEU A 590 -1.88 12.27 -8.19
C LEU A 590 -1.04 13.53 -7.92
N ARG A 591 0.24 13.47 -8.33
CA ARG A 591 1.17 14.60 -8.47
C ARG A 591 1.97 14.40 -9.77
N GLY A 592 2.99 15.21 -10.04
CA GLY A 592 3.92 15.00 -11.16
C GLY A 592 3.26 15.12 -12.53
N ASP A 593 3.75 14.35 -13.50
CA ASP A 593 3.47 14.61 -14.91
C ASP A 593 2.55 13.55 -15.55
N LEU A 594 1.65 14.02 -16.41
CA LEU A 594 0.91 13.19 -17.38
C LEU A 594 1.38 13.55 -18.80
N ALA A 595 1.82 12.55 -19.57
CA ALA A 595 2.11 12.68 -20.99
C ALA A 595 1.17 11.84 -21.84
N VAL A 596 0.47 12.50 -22.75
CA VAL A 596 -0.48 11.89 -23.68
C VAL A 596 0.07 12.02 -25.10
N SER A 597 0.12 10.91 -25.82
CA SER A 597 0.60 10.85 -27.20
C SER A 597 -0.44 10.24 -28.14
N LEU A 598 -0.46 10.70 -29.38
CA LEU A 598 -1.25 10.04 -30.43
C LEU A 598 -0.44 8.87 -30.96
N ILE A 599 -1.03 7.67 -30.96
CA ILE A 599 -0.40 6.44 -31.41
C ILE A 599 -1.09 5.91 -32.66
N ASN A 600 -0.44 4.96 -33.33
CA ASN A 600 -1.05 4.19 -34.41
C ASN A 600 -1.49 2.83 -33.86
N ALA A 601 -2.79 2.67 -33.63
CA ALA A 601 -3.38 1.41 -33.18
C ALA A 601 -3.78 0.46 -34.34
N GLY A 602 -3.24 0.67 -35.55
CA GLY A 602 -3.46 -0.18 -36.72
C GLY A 602 -4.24 0.47 -37.86
N ALA A 603 -4.82 1.66 -37.65
CA ALA A 603 -5.58 2.42 -38.64
C ALA A 603 -4.84 3.68 -39.17
N GLY A 604 -3.56 3.86 -38.82
CA GLY A 604 -2.81 5.09 -39.05
C GLY A 604 -2.66 5.91 -37.76
N LEU A 605 -1.95 7.04 -37.84
CA LEU A 605 -1.85 7.94 -36.69
C LEU A 605 -3.24 8.50 -36.38
N PHE A 606 -3.67 8.35 -35.13
CA PHE A 606 -5.00 8.80 -34.71
C PHE A 606 -5.14 10.32 -34.83
N ALA A 607 -6.30 10.76 -35.30
CA ALA A 607 -6.69 12.16 -35.39
C ALA A 607 -8.01 12.33 -34.62
N PRO A 608 -7.94 12.74 -33.33
CA PRO A 608 -9.12 12.96 -32.52
C PRO A 608 -10.14 13.91 -33.17
N SER A 609 -11.43 13.63 -32.98
CA SER A 609 -12.54 14.48 -33.38
C SER A 609 -13.09 15.26 -32.19
N ILE A 610 -13.67 16.44 -32.44
CA ILE A 610 -14.37 17.21 -31.41
C ILE A 610 -15.48 16.35 -30.79
N GLY A 611 -15.52 16.28 -29.46
CA GLY A 611 -16.44 15.44 -28.70
C GLY A 611 -15.92 14.04 -28.38
N ASP A 612 -14.77 13.63 -28.91
CA ASP A 612 -14.12 12.40 -28.48
C ASP A 612 -13.75 12.49 -27.00
N ARG A 613 -14.01 11.41 -26.26
CA ARG A 613 -13.81 11.31 -24.81
C ARG A 613 -12.96 10.08 -24.47
N PHE A 614 -11.99 10.27 -23.60
CA PHE A 614 -11.04 9.24 -23.17
C PHE A 614 -11.00 9.17 -21.64
N GLU A 615 -11.60 8.13 -21.07
CA GLU A 615 -11.44 7.82 -19.65
C GLU A 615 -10.13 7.04 -19.47
N ILE A 616 -9.05 7.77 -19.17
CA ILE A 616 -7.68 7.24 -19.19
C ILE A 616 -7.23 6.66 -17.83
N LEU A 617 -7.91 7.03 -16.76
CA LEU A 617 -7.59 6.63 -15.40
C LEU A 617 -8.86 6.52 -14.56
N THR A 618 -9.04 5.41 -13.84
CA THR A 618 -10.12 5.23 -12.85
C THR A 618 -9.53 5.01 -11.45
N TYR A 619 -10.29 5.38 -10.42
CA TYR A 619 -9.94 5.21 -9.00
C TYR A 619 -11.21 5.22 -8.14
N GLU A 620 -11.14 4.72 -6.90
CA GLU A 620 -12.26 4.80 -5.96
C GLU A 620 -12.33 6.17 -5.27
N GLN A 621 -11.16 6.73 -4.96
CA GLN A 621 -10.99 8.04 -4.36
C GLN A 621 -9.74 8.70 -4.92
N ARG A 622 -9.73 10.04 -4.98
CA ARG A 622 -8.58 10.81 -5.47
C ARG A 622 -8.14 11.88 -4.47
N GLY A 623 -6.83 11.88 -4.20
CA GLY A 623 -6.09 13.04 -3.72
C GLY A 623 -5.29 13.70 -4.85
N GLY A 624 -5.27 15.03 -4.91
CA GLY A 624 -4.40 15.78 -5.84
C GLY A 624 -4.79 15.74 -7.33
N VAL A 625 -3.91 16.29 -8.17
CA VAL A 625 -3.98 16.35 -9.65
C VAL A 625 -2.56 16.24 -10.21
N PHE A 626 -2.41 15.89 -11.49
CA PHE A 626 -1.12 16.03 -12.16
C PHE A 626 -0.70 17.50 -12.18
N SER A 627 0.55 17.76 -11.81
CA SER A 627 1.17 19.09 -11.76
C SER A 627 1.46 19.64 -13.16
N SER A 628 1.78 18.76 -14.11
CA SER A 628 2.02 19.11 -15.51
C SER A 628 1.30 18.17 -16.46
N LEU A 629 0.79 18.72 -17.56
CA LEU A 629 0.10 17.98 -18.61
C LEU A 629 0.81 18.23 -19.95
N THR A 630 1.30 17.17 -20.57
CA THR A 630 1.78 17.18 -21.95
C THR A 630 0.72 16.52 -22.83
N LEU A 631 -0.12 17.32 -23.47
CA LEU A 631 -1.22 16.83 -24.32
C LEU A 631 -0.91 17.00 -25.81
N PRO A 632 -1.52 16.20 -26.71
CA PRO A 632 -1.34 16.35 -28.14
C PRO A 632 -1.71 17.74 -28.64
N THR A 633 -0.78 18.37 -29.38
CA THR A 633 -1.00 19.69 -30.00
C THR A 633 -1.98 19.61 -31.17
N GLY A 634 -2.59 20.74 -31.53
CA GLY A 634 -3.61 20.84 -32.58
C GLY A 634 -5.05 20.66 -32.09
N TYR A 635 -5.23 20.39 -30.80
CA TYR A 635 -6.53 20.20 -30.16
C TYR A 635 -6.65 21.08 -28.92
N LEU A 636 -7.87 21.51 -28.63
CA LEU A 636 -8.25 22.04 -27.32
C LEU A 636 -8.78 20.87 -26.49
N TRP A 637 -8.23 20.69 -25.30
CA TRP A 637 -8.56 19.60 -24.40
C TRP A 637 -9.28 20.13 -23.17
N ASP A 638 -10.41 19.53 -22.84
CA ASP A 638 -11.01 19.65 -21.52
C ASP A 638 -10.56 18.47 -20.66
N VAL A 639 -10.06 18.76 -19.45
CA VAL A 639 -9.44 17.78 -18.55
C VAL A 639 -10.32 17.69 -17.30
N GLN A 640 -11.12 16.64 -17.24
CA GLN A 640 -12.14 16.46 -16.23
C GLN A 640 -11.68 15.44 -15.17
N TYR A 641 -11.35 15.95 -13.98
CA TYR A 641 -11.16 15.11 -12.80
C TYR A 641 -12.48 14.92 -12.07
N THR A 642 -13.11 13.78 -12.26
CA THR A 642 -14.34 13.38 -11.56
C THR A 642 -14.01 12.71 -10.21
N PRO A 643 -15.01 12.37 -9.37
CA PRO A 643 -14.74 11.64 -8.13
C PRO A 643 -14.10 10.26 -8.33
N THR A 644 -14.27 9.63 -9.49
CA THR A 644 -13.85 8.23 -9.74
C THR A 644 -13.01 8.04 -11.01
N ALA A 645 -12.72 9.11 -11.76
CA ALA A 645 -12.02 9.01 -13.04
C ALA A 645 -11.39 10.33 -13.50
N LEU A 646 -10.33 10.23 -14.30
CA LEU A 646 -9.80 11.31 -15.13
C LEU A 646 -10.19 11.08 -16.59
N VAL A 647 -10.92 12.04 -17.16
CA VAL A 647 -11.42 12.02 -18.54
C VAL A 647 -10.80 13.18 -19.32
N LEU A 648 -10.30 12.88 -20.51
CA LEU A 648 -9.89 13.87 -21.51
C LEU A 648 -10.98 13.98 -22.56
N GLU A 649 -11.42 15.20 -22.87
CA GLU A 649 -12.38 15.47 -23.94
C GLU A 649 -11.78 16.44 -24.94
N VAL A 650 -11.95 16.15 -26.23
CA VAL A 650 -11.56 17.09 -27.30
C VAL A 650 -12.66 18.14 -27.41
N SER A 651 -12.44 19.32 -26.85
CA SER A 651 -13.42 20.41 -26.85
C SER A 651 -13.39 21.26 -28.12
N GLY A 652 -12.29 21.19 -28.88
CA GLY A 652 -12.12 21.93 -30.12
C GLY A 652 -10.83 21.60 -30.86
N LEU A 653 -10.62 22.24 -32.01
CA LEU A 653 -9.32 22.23 -32.69
C LEU A 653 -8.54 23.49 -32.32
N ALA A 654 -7.27 23.33 -31.97
CA ALA A 654 -6.39 24.47 -31.72
C ALA A 654 -5.97 25.06 -33.07
N ILE A 655 -6.27 26.34 -33.29
CA ILE A 655 -5.95 27.04 -34.53
C ILE A 655 -4.63 27.80 -34.32
N PRO A 656 -3.58 27.54 -35.12
CA PRO A 656 -2.35 28.31 -34.99
C PRO A 656 -2.62 29.81 -35.16
N GLY A 657 -2.28 30.62 -34.17
CA GLY A 657 -2.49 32.07 -34.19
C GLY A 657 -3.72 32.55 -33.42
N ASP A 658 -4.60 31.66 -32.98
CA ASP A 658 -5.68 31.93 -32.02
C ASP A 658 -5.05 31.94 -30.62
N PHE A 659 -4.64 33.13 -30.18
CA PHE A 659 -3.88 33.34 -28.96
C PHE A 659 -4.76 33.58 -27.74
N ASN A 660 -6.02 33.99 -27.94
CA ASN A 660 -7.00 34.10 -26.86
C ASN A 660 -7.89 32.85 -26.70
N ALA A 661 -7.73 31.86 -27.58
CA ALA A 661 -8.44 30.58 -27.62
C ALA A 661 -9.97 30.73 -27.77
N ASP A 662 -10.44 31.77 -28.48
CA ASP A 662 -11.87 32.00 -28.72
C ASP A 662 -12.42 31.28 -29.96
N GLY A 663 -11.57 30.50 -30.63
CA GLY A 663 -11.91 29.73 -31.82
C GLY A 663 -11.80 30.51 -33.12
N GLN A 664 -11.28 31.75 -33.09
CA GLN A 664 -11.02 32.60 -34.25
C GLN A 664 -9.59 33.15 -34.19
N VAL A 665 -9.01 33.42 -35.36
CA VAL A 665 -7.72 34.13 -35.46
C VAL A 665 -8.00 35.55 -35.95
N ASP A 666 -8.16 36.50 -35.03
CA ASP A 666 -8.55 37.87 -35.35
C ASP A 666 -7.68 38.93 -34.65
N ILE A 667 -8.16 40.16 -34.58
CA ILE A 667 -7.38 41.26 -34.02
C ILE A 667 -7.25 41.21 -32.50
N ALA A 668 -8.14 40.49 -31.80
CA ALA A 668 -8.03 40.23 -30.37
C ALA A 668 -6.78 39.38 -30.08
N ASP A 669 -6.47 38.40 -30.92
CA ASP A 669 -5.24 37.61 -30.81
C ASP A 669 -3.99 38.44 -30.98
N TYR A 670 -4.00 39.40 -31.91
CA TYR A 670 -2.90 40.33 -32.06
C TYR A 670 -2.62 41.11 -30.78
N THR A 671 -3.68 41.52 -30.07
CA THR A 671 -3.52 42.21 -28.78
C THR A 671 -2.95 41.28 -27.72
N THR A 672 -3.39 40.03 -27.64
CA THR A 672 -2.83 39.00 -26.75
C THR A 672 -1.35 38.73 -27.04
N TRP A 673 -0.98 38.58 -28.32
CA TRP A 673 0.40 38.41 -28.75
C TRP A 673 1.28 39.60 -28.35
N ARG A 674 0.82 40.81 -28.67
CA ARG A 674 1.59 42.04 -28.44
C ARG A 674 1.82 42.27 -26.95
N ASP A 675 0.79 42.05 -26.14
CA ASP A 675 0.86 42.29 -24.70
C ASP A 675 1.71 41.22 -23.99
N GLY A 676 1.86 40.02 -24.59
CA GLY A 676 2.77 38.95 -24.15
C GLY A 676 4.12 38.88 -24.89
N LEU A 677 4.47 39.85 -25.75
CA LEU A 677 5.68 39.79 -26.58
C LEU A 677 6.95 39.95 -25.72
N GLY A 678 7.84 38.98 -25.83
CA GLY A 678 9.09 38.91 -25.05
C GLY A 678 8.97 38.14 -23.74
N SER A 679 7.78 37.63 -23.39
CA SER A 679 7.55 36.71 -22.27
C SER A 679 6.88 35.41 -22.76
N VAL A 680 5.61 35.48 -23.15
CA VAL A 680 4.78 34.35 -23.59
C VAL A 680 4.95 34.10 -25.08
N TYR A 681 5.09 35.18 -25.87
CA TYR A 681 5.20 35.09 -27.31
C TYR A 681 6.49 35.71 -27.84
N SER A 682 6.93 35.21 -28.98
CA SER A 682 8.09 35.64 -29.73
C SER A 682 7.69 36.44 -30.98
N GLN A 683 8.69 37.01 -31.64
CA GLN A 683 8.47 37.67 -32.93
C GLN A 683 8.07 36.69 -34.04
N ALA A 684 8.38 35.39 -33.90
CA ALA A 684 7.98 34.36 -34.85
C ALA A 684 6.47 34.07 -34.78
N ASP A 685 5.88 34.17 -33.58
CA ASP A 685 4.44 33.94 -33.36
C ASP A 685 3.56 34.96 -34.08
N TYR A 686 4.07 36.18 -34.28
CA TYR A 686 3.41 37.16 -35.15
C TYR A 686 3.20 36.64 -36.59
N GLN A 687 4.17 35.90 -37.13
CA GLN A 687 4.02 35.32 -38.46
C GLN A 687 3.01 34.18 -38.46
N ILE A 688 2.91 33.43 -37.35
CA ILE A 688 1.86 32.41 -37.18
C ILE A 688 0.49 33.07 -37.19
N TRP A 689 0.25 34.08 -36.34
CA TRP A 689 -1.01 34.83 -36.36
C TRP A 689 -1.32 35.41 -37.74
N LYS A 690 -0.35 36.11 -38.35
CA LYS A 690 -0.55 36.76 -39.65
C LYS A 690 -0.90 35.75 -40.76
N ASN A 691 -0.27 34.58 -40.75
CA ASN A 691 -0.51 33.55 -41.77
C ASN A 691 -1.86 32.86 -41.60
N ASN A 692 -2.44 32.89 -40.40
CA ASN A 692 -3.71 32.25 -40.08
C ASN A 692 -4.84 33.25 -39.81
N PHE A 693 -4.61 34.55 -40.00
CA PHE A 693 -5.62 35.59 -39.75
C PHE A 693 -6.90 35.35 -40.58
N GLY A 694 -8.03 35.33 -39.88
CA GLY A 694 -9.35 35.01 -40.43
C GLY A 694 -9.70 33.51 -40.42
N MET A 695 -8.83 32.64 -39.91
CA MET A 695 -9.20 31.24 -39.65
C MET A 695 -10.18 31.14 -38.48
N MET A 696 -11.11 30.20 -38.57
CA MET A 696 -12.11 29.92 -37.55
C MET A 696 -12.25 28.41 -37.38
N SER A 697 -12.50 27.95 -36.16
CA SER A 697 -12.71 26.53 -35.88
C SER A 697 -14.01 26.11 -36.55
N PRO A 698 -14.10 24.89 -37.15
CA PRO A 698 -15.35 24.42 -37.73
C PRO A 698 -16.43 24.39 -36.63
N ALA A 699 -17.53 25.13 -36.83
CA ALA A 699 -18.63 25.13 -35.88
C ALA A 699 -19.21 23.72 -35.73
N ASN A 700 -19.60 23.35 -34.50
CA ASN A 700 -20.30 22.11 -34.17
C ASN A 700 -21.47 21.88 -35.13
N ALA A 701 -21.27 21.01 -36.12
CA ALA A 701 -22.36 20.43 -36.87
C ALA A 701 -22.96 19.33 -35.99
N ASN A 702 -23.78 19.71 -35.01
CA ASN A 702 -24.73 18.76 -34.43
C ASN A 702 -25.51 18.19 -35.62
N SER A 703 -25.29 16.91 -35.93
CA SER A 703 -26.12 16.20 -36.89
C SER A 703 -27.53 16.16 -36.31
N VAL A 704 -28.36 17.12 -36.72
CA VAL A 704 -29.80 17.04 -36.55
C VAL A 704 -30.19 15.71 -37.20
N PRO A 705 -30.77 14.75 -36.46
CA PRO A 705 -31.22 13.51 -37.07
C PRO A 705 -32.16 13.88 -38.22
N GLU A 706 -31.77 13.58 -39.47
CA GLU A 706 -32.70 13.75 -40.57
C GLU A 706 -33.96 12.95 -40.21
N PRO A 707 -35.16 13.54 -40.25
CA PRO A 707 -36.37 12.76 -40.07
C PRO A 707 -36.34 11.71 -41.16
N SER A 708 -36.16 10.45 -40.75
CA SER A 708 -36.06 9.30 -41.66
C SER A 708 -37.06 9.47 -42.80
N LEU A 709 -36.59 9.28 -44.04
CA LEU A 709 -37.41 9.34 -45.27
C LEU A 709 -38.75 8.58 -45.13
N ALA A 710 -38.87 7.64 -44.20
CA ALA A 710 -40.09 6.97 -43.78
C ALA A 710 -41.21 7.92 -43.30
N ILE A 711 -40.91 8.99 -42.54
CA ILE A 711 -41.92 9.93 -42.01
C ILE A 711 -42.46 10.84 -43.13
N LEU A 712 -41.59 11.31 -44.04
CA LEU A 712 -42.02 12.08 -45.22
C LEU A 712 -42.79 11.20 -46.22
N LEU A 713 -42.42 9.93 -46.37
CA LEU A 713 -43.16 8.98 -47.20
C LEU A 713 -44.54 8.64 -46.60
N LEU A 714 -44.66 8.53 -45.27
CA LEU A 714 -45.94 8.29 -44.57
C LEU A 714 -46.89 9.48 -44.68
N ILE A 715 -46.39 10.72 -44.61
CA ILE A 715 -47.19 11.94 -44.81
C ILE A 715 -47.59 12.09 -46.30
N GLY A 716 -46.72 11.70 -47.23
CA GLY A 716 -47.02 11.67 -48.67
C GLY A 716 -48.06 10.60 -49.07
N ILE A 717 -48.06 9.43 -48.43
CA ILE A 717 -49.04 8.37 -48.70
C ILE A 717 -50.41 8.71 -48.08
N ALA A 718 -50.43 9.34 -46.89
CA ALA A 718 -51.68 9.76 -46.24
C ALA A 718 -52.41 10.90 -46.99
N SER A 719 -51.68 11.74 -47.73
CA SER A 719 -52.27 12.79 -48.57
C SER A 719 -52.79 12.27 -49.92
N LEU A 720 -52.27 11.15 -50.42
CA LEU A 720 -52.76 10.48 -51.64
C LEU A 720 -54.03 9.63 -51.42
N THR A 721 -54.26 9.11 -50.20
CA THR A 721 -55.49 8.35 -49.89
C THR A 721 -56.71 9.24 -49.59
N ALA A 722 -56.50 10.51 -49.24
CA ALA A 722 -57.56 11.49 -49.00
C ALA A 722 -58.16 12.10 -50.29
N MET A 723 -57.52 11.93 -51.45
CA MET A 723 -58.00 12.44 -52.75
C MET A 723 -58.76 11.40 -53.60
N GLY A 724 -58.86 10.14 -53.14
CA GLY A 724 -59.46 9.03 -53.90
C GLY A 724 -60.96 8.76 -53.66
N SER A 725 -61.62 9.46 -52.74
CA SER A 725 -63.03 9.21 -52.40
C SER A 725 -63.95 10.40 -52.70
N ARG A 726 -63.99 10.84 -53.96
CA ARG A 726 -65.11 11.64 -54.50
C ARG A 726 -65.52 11.21 -55.91
N GLN A 727 -66.61 10.45 -55.94
CA GLN A 727 -67.65 10.30 -56.99
C GLN A 727 -67.25 9.53 -58.27
N ARG A 728 -68.08 8.60 -58.77
CA ARG A 728 -69.48 8.73 -59.24
C ARG A 728 -70.26 7.40 -59.04
N CYS A 729 -71.57 7.42 -58.72
CA CYS A 729 -72.68 7.36 -59.68
C CYS A 729 -72.45 6.38 -60.84
#